data_AF-A0A6N8GCE9-F1
#
_entry.id   AF-A0A6N8GCE9-F1
#
_cell.length_a   1.000
_cell.length_b   1.000
_cell.length_c   1.000
_cell.angle_alpha   90.00
_cell.angle_beta   90.00
_cell.angle_gamma   90.00
#
_symmetry.space_group_name_H-M   'P 1'
#
loop_
_entity.id
_entity.type
_entity.pdbx_description
1 polymer ?
#
loop_
_entity_poly.entity_id
_entity_poly.type
_entity_poly.pdbx_seq_one_letter_code
_entity_poly.pdbx_strand_id
1 'polypeptide(L)'
;MDHPETRKRDLADGEAFVGDLRSALRGQPVDVPSLAGLFRGGDGRVDALRCAQLLSGGRVRAERILHGLCRERGAAEERSAEISRAVVGDLPVGGIRLSGAEAVAVMLAAAGVHSVFAYAGTSELALCDAVERTAAVRLVNGRGDKESAFFAAGASLLRPNRGAAVLHGARGLTNAAGALADARRNESGTMFVVGLPSSGSARFLPPHGEKGLLQGMAALANWTWESPAVPTASAQRAQAGRRFVERFRHGLAATAEPPHGPALFGLPQDVAEQRWIPLQALLEAPVPGPPRRAGADGAALDAAVRALRAAERPLVLIDDYALRYDGVQAALDGLSRTIGAPVLQLRYRRGPMLFERLQPTRVANFGGWMNRFSATHADLLAACDLLITVEDRNCYQRVAGRLPDCRKIAINTDPEKVRKNEYLGSDDPLVIGDPALALRGLAEALGAETGPPRAVWAPIEEIRAAAWETPEPASPEIARGRRGVAEVLAEVLGNWPRPVLVDDSQMFGGLLAEHYDRLPAELRVFGGHGGFVGGGLAYAVGAALAGHGIRVMCTLGDQAFTNSFQGLVAALQEQARVLFVVCNNGASVSLNKQADASFGAQPGRRSYLDNVDGFSYHGVAASMGIPAERVAVPIGGPAEDVDAALVRLAGAMKKAGEAAGPSLVELVLPSDPEVWRGIWLTQGFEQIAEAAV
;
A
#
# COMPACT_ATOMS: atom_id res chain seq x y z
N MET A 1 10.36 -2.02 9.22
CA MET A 1 10.63 -2.90 10.39
C MET A 1 10.40 -4.34 9.98
N ASP A 2 11.42 -4.99 9.44
CA ASP A 2 11.47 -6.46 9.40
C ASP A 2 11.93 -6.97 10.78
N HIS A 3 10.94 -7.23 11.63
CA HIS A 3 11.14 -7.94 12.88
C HIS A 3 11.71 -9.34 12.56
N PRO A 4 12.62 -9.93 13.36
CA PRO A 4 13.13 -11.31 13.19
C PRO A 4 12.07 -12.43 13.08
N GLU A 5 10.79 -12.09 13.23
CA GLU A 5 9.60 -12.87 12.90
C GLU A 5 9.36 -13.08 11.38
N THR A 6 9.94 -12.30 10.47
CA THR A 6 9.75 -12.50 9.01
C THR A 6 10.33 -13.82 8.53
N ARG A 7 11.49 -14.25 9.06
CA ARG A 7 12.04 -15.61 8.80
C ARG A 7 11.21 -16.73 9.43
N LYS A 8 10.50 -16.47 10.53
CA LYS A 8 9.52 -17.43 11.07
C LYS A 8 8.22 -17.45 10.25
N ARG A 9 7.94 -16.44 9.43
CA ARG A 9 6.70 -16.30 8.64
C ARG A 9 6.77 -16.87 7.23
N ASP A 10 7.95 -17.06 6.65
CA ASP A 10 8.09 -17.92 5.44
C ASP A 10 7.63 -19.37 5.72
N LEU A 11 7.52 -19.75 7.00
CA LEU A 11 6.90 -21.01 7.44
C LEU A 11 5.36 -20.95 7.48
N ALA A 12 4.75 -19.76 7.62
CA ALA A 12 3.29 -19.56 7.69
C ALA A 12 2.59 -19.72 6.33
N ASP A 13 3.23 -19.28 5.23
CA ASP A 13 2.68 -19.44 3.87
C ASP A 13 2.67 -20.92 3.41
N GLY A 14 3.44 -21.79 4.10
CA GLY A 14 3.37 -23.25 3.93
C GLY A 14 2.29 -23.92 4.78
N GLU A 15 1.78 -23.29 5.84
CA GLU A 15 0.89 -23.96 6.80
C GLU A 15 -0.47 -24.33 6.22
N ALA A 16 -1.04 -23.52 5.31
CA ALA A 16 -2.34 -23.81 4.73
C ALA A 16 -2.28 -25.05 3.82
N PHE A 17 -1.27 -25.14 2.95
CA PHE A 17 -1.05 -26.32 2.10
C PHE A 17 -0.66 -27.55 2.94
N VAL A 18 0.20 -27.40 3.93
CA VAL A 18 0.53 -28.48 4.87
C VAL A 18 -0.72 -28.92 5.64
N GLY A 19 -1.59 -27.99 6.03
CA GLY A 19 -2.87 -28.25 6.69
C GLY A 19 -3.83 -29.06 5.82
N ASP A 20 -3.94 -28.74 4.53
CA ASP A 20 -4.69 -29.55 3.55
C ASP A 20 -4.15 -30.98 3.48
N LEU A 21 -2.82 -31.13 3.34
CA LEU A 21 -2.17 -32.45 3.34
C LEU A 21 -2.45 -33.21 4.65
N ARG A 22 -2.32 -32.57 5.82
CA ARG A 22 -2.64 -33.20 7.13
C ARG A 22 -4.07 -33.70 7.18
N SER A 23 -5.01 -32.92 6.66
CA SER A 23 -6.43 -33.28 6.61
C SER A 23 -6.64 -34.51 5.71
N ALA A 24 -6.05 -34.51 4.52
CA ALA A 24 -6.14 -35.62 3.57
C ALA A 24 -5.45 -36.91 4.08
N LEU A 25 -4.38 -36.78 4.87
CA LEU A 25 -3.69 -37.89 5.55
C LEU A 25 -4.43 -38.43 6.78
N ARG A 26 -5.54 -37.82 7.21
CA ARG A 26 -6.21 -38.20 8.46
C ARG A 26 -6.76 -39.63 8.39
N GLY A 27 -6.28 -40.49 9.29
CA GLY A 27 -6.69 -41.88 9.38
C GLY A 27 -5.95 -42.82 8.42
N GLN A 28 -4.94 -42.33 7.69
CA GLN A 28 -4.09 -43.13 6.82
C GLN A 28 -2.73 -43.43 7.46
N PRO A 29 -2.06 -44.55 7.09
CA PRO A 29 -0.69 -44.80 7.51
C PRO A 29 0.28 -43.78 6.90
N VAL A 30 1.47 -43.66 7.52
CA VAL A 30 2.57 -42.85 6.99
C VAL A 30 3.58 -43.78 6.33
N ASP A 31 3.35 -44.02 5.04
CA ASP A 31 4.20 -44.78 4.14
C ASP A 31 4.20 -44.14 2.75
N VAL A 32 5.06 -44.65 1.86
CA VAL A 32 5.19 -44.12 0.49
C VAL A 32 3.85 -44.18 -0.28
N PRO A 33 3.09 -45.30 -0.28
CA PRO A 33 1.79 -45.36 -0.96
C PRO A 33 0.78 -44.31 -0.48
N SER A 34 0.60 -44.13 0.83
CA SER A 34 -0.36 -43.17 1.37
C SER A 34 0.03 -41.73 1.04
N LEU A 35 1.29 -41.35 1.19
CA LEU A 35 1.75 -40.01 0.83
C LEU A 35 1.71 -39.76 -0.68
N ALA A 36 2.11 -40.74 -1.51
CA ALA A 36 2.02 -40.63 -2.96
C ALA A 36 0.57 -40.54 -3.44
N GLY A 37 -0.36 -41.20 -2.73
CA GLY A 37 -1.79 -41.14 -2.99
C GLY A 37 -2.39 -39.74 -2.87
N LEU A 38 -1.80 -38.87 -2.05
CA LEU A 38 -2.26 -37.47 -1.91
C LEU A 38 -2.12 -36.69 -3.21
N PHE A 39 -1.17 -37.06 -4.08
CA PHE A 39 -0.88 -36.41 -5.34
C PHE A 39 -1.59 -37.09 -6.52
N ARG A 40 -2.67 -37.82 -6.23
CA ARG A 40 -3.54 -38.45 -7.22
C ARG A 40 -5.00 -38.04 -6.99
N GLY A 41 -5.74 -37.86 -8.06
CA GLY A 41 -7.18 -37.63 -8.03
C GLY A 41 -7.97 -38.90 -7.73
N GLY A 42 -9.28 -38.77 -7.53
CA GLY A 42 -10.18 -39.90 -7.26
C GLY A 42 -10.26 -40.93 -8.39
N ASP A 43 -9.82 -40.57 -9.59
CA ASP A 43 -9.69 -41.46 -10.76
C ASP A 43 -8.30 -42.14 -10.86
N GLY A 44 -7.43 -41.94 -9.87
CA GLY A 44 -6.07 -42.48 -9.80
C GLY A 44 -5.03 -41.75 -10.65
N ARG A 45 -5.45 -40.74 -11.44
CA ARG A 45 -4.53 -39.91 -12.24
C ARG A 45 -3.77 -38.94 -11.34
N VAL A 46 -2.61 -38.49 -11.81
CA VAL A 46 -1.79 -37.53 -11.06
C VAL A 46 -2.50 -36.18 -10.96
N ASP A 47 -2.63 -35.67 -9.74
CA ASP A 47 -3.11 -34.31 -9.48
C ASP A 47 -1.96 -33.33 -9.74
N ALA A 48 -1.97 -32.76 -10.94
CA ALA A 48 -0.95 -31.84 -11.38
C ALA A 48 -0.87 -30.58 -10.51
N LEU A 49 -2.01 -30.03 -10.08
CA LEU A 49 -2.06 -28.79 -9.29
C LEU A 49 -1.47 -29.03 -7.91
N ARG A 50 -1.82 -30.13 -7.25
CA ARG A 50 -1.26 -30.48 -5.94
C ARG A 50 0.24 -30.81 -6.03
N CYS A 51 0.68 -31.49 -7.09
CA CYS A 51 2.11 -31.67 -7.37
C CYS A 51 2.83 -30.32 -7.51
N ALA A 52 2.22 -29.37 -8.24
CA ALA A 52 2.78 -28.05 -8.46
C ALA A 52 2.87 -27.22 -7.17
N GLN A 53 1.85 -27.27 -6.32
CA GLN A 53 1.87 -26.60 -5.01
C GLN A 53 3.03 -27.12 -4.14
N LEU A 54 3.20 -28.45 -4.04
CA LEU A 54 4.30 -29.06 -3.29
C LEU A 54 5.68 -28.65 -3.86
N LEU A 55 5.81 -28.71 -5.18
CA LEU A 55 7.10 -28.53 -5.87
C LEU A 55 7.44 -27.07 -6.16
N SER A 56 6.54 -26.12 -5.94
CA SER A 56 6.72 -24.69 -6.26
C SER A 56 7.97 -24.06 -5.62
N GLY A 57 8.38 -24.54 -4.43
CA GLY A 57 9.62 -24.12 -3.76
C GLY A 57 10.80 -25.08 -3.94
N GLY A 58 10.73 -25.98 -4.92
CA GLY A 58 11.77 -26.97 -5.22
C GLY A 58 11.67 -28.27 -4.43
N ARG A 59 12.41 -29.29 -4.90
CA ARG A 59 12.40 -30.66 -4.33
C ARG A 59 12.82 -30.70 -2.86
N VAL A 60 13.81 -29.91 -2.47
CA VAL A 60 14.29 -29.86 -1.07
C VAL A 60 13.20 -29.34 -0.12
N ARG A 61 12.43 -28.33 -0.53
CA ARG A 61 11.30 -27.83 0.27
C ARG A 61 10.17 -28.86 0.33
N ALA A 62 9.86 -29.50 -0.80
CA ALA A 62 8.87 -30.57 -0.87
C ALA A 62 9.21 -31.73 0.08
N GLU A 63 10.46 -32.20 0.06
CA GLU A 63 10.96 -33.25 0.96
C GLU A 63 10.81 -32.83 2.42
N ARG A 64 11.17 -31.59 2.77
CA ARG A 64 11.04 -31.05 4.13
C ARG A 64 9.58 -31.01 4.60
N ILE A 65 8.65 -30.62 3.73
CA ILE A 65 7.21 -30.61 4.03
C ILE A 65 6.71 -32.03 4.35
N LEU A 66 7.00 -32.99 3.47
CA LEU A 66 6.57 -34.37 3.67
C LEU A 66 7.27 -35.01 4.88
N HIS A 67 8.55 -34.71 5.09
CA HIS A 67 9.29 -35.11 6.27
C HIS A 67 8.61 -34.63 7.56
N GLY A 68 8.25 -33.33 7.63
CA GLY A 68 7.51 -32.77 8.76
C GLY A 68 6.20 -33.51 9.04
N LEU A 69 5.41 -33.79 8.00
CA LEU A 69 4.17 -34.56 8.11
C LEU A 69 4.41 -35.98 8.66
N CYS A 70 5.49 -36.65 8.22
CA CYS A 70 5.86 -37.96 8.74
C CYS A 70 6.23 -37.91 10.23
N ARG A 71 7.01 -36.88 10.64
CA ARG A 71 7.43 -36.70 12.04
C ARG A 71 6.25 -36.36 12.95
N GLU A 72 5.33 -35.52 12.50
CA GLU A 72 4.07 -35.21 13.22
C GLU A 72 3.22 -36.47 13.50
N ARG A 73 3.38 -37.51 12.69
CA ARG A 73 2.68 -38.80 12.80
C ARG A 73 3.49 -39.88 13.52
N GLY A 74 4.62 -39.53 14.12
CA GLY A 74 5.43 -40.44 14.94
C GLY A 74 6.38 -41.35 14.17
N ALA A 75 6.60 -41.14 12.86
CA ALA A 75 7.63 -41.88 12.13
C ALA A 75 9.04 -41.47 12.62
N ALA A 76 9.96 -42.43 12.69
CA ALA A 76 11.36 -42.18 13.04
C ALA A 76 12.04 -41.24 12.02
N GLU A 77 13.12 -40.56 12.42
CA GLU A 77 13.83 -39.56 11.59
C GLU A 77 14.29 -40.16 10.25
N GLU A 78 15.04 -41.26 10.29
CA GLU A 78 15.58 -41.92 9.08
C GLU A 78 14.45 -42.39 8.14
N ARG A 79 13.40 -42.99 8.71
CA ARG A 79 12.23 -43.44 7.95
C ARG A 79 11.46 -42.28 7.33
N SER A 80 11.36 -41.14 8.02
CA SER A 80 10.71 -39.93 7.50
C SER A 80 11.49 -39.36 6.32
N ALA A 81 12.82 -39.35 6.40
CA ALA A 81 13.70 -38.90 5.32
C ALA A 81 13.68 -39.86 4.11
N GLU A 82 13.56 -41.16 4.35
CA GLU A 82 13.38 -42.16 3.29
C GLU A 82 12.04 -41.99 2.55
N ILE A 83 10.93 -41.96 3.28
CA ILE A 83 9.58 -41.83 2.69
C ILE A 83 9.46 -40.52 1.89
N SER A 84 9.89 -39.39 2.46
CA SER A 84 9.80 -38.09 1.80
C SER A 84 10.60 -38.01 0.49
N ARG A 85 11.85 -38.51 0.49
CA ARG A 85 12.68 -38.59 -0.73
C ARG A 85 12.09 -39.53 -1.77
N ALA A 86 11.57 -40.69 -1.35
CA ALA A 86 10.94 -41.62 -2.27
C ALA A 86 9.71 -40.98 -2.96
N VAL A 87 8.80 -40.39 -2.19
CA VAL A 87 7.60 -39.74 -2.73
C VAL A 87 7.95 -38.59 -3.68
N VAL A 88 8.87 -37.69 -3.30
CA VAL A 88 9.28 -36.56 -4.17
C VAL A 88 10.06 -37.03 -5.40
N GLY A 89 10.87 -38.08 -5.25
CA GLY A 89 11.60 -38.74 -6.33
C GLY A 89 10.67 -39.29 -7.41
N ASP A 90 9.59 -39.95 -7.00
CA ASP A 90 8.66 -40.67 -7.87
C ASP A 90 7.61 -39.78 -8.56
N LEU A 91 7.52 -38.49 -8.21
CA LEU A 91 6.60 -37.57 -8.89
C LEU A 91 6.98 -37.44 -10.38
N PRO A 92 6.04 -37.67 -11.32
CA PRO A 92 6.35 -37.74 -12.76
C PRO A 92 6.45 -36.36 -13.41
N VAL A 93 7.36 -35.51 -12.92
CA VAL A 93 7.48 -34.09 -13.29
C VAL A 93 7.54 -33.84 -14.80
N GLY A 94 8.27 -34.68 -15.55
CA GLY A 94 8.42 -34.53 -17.00
C GLY A 94 7.13 -34.78 -17.80
N GLY A 95 6.21 -35.60 -17.26
CA GLY A 95 4.95 -35.99 -17.90
C GLY A 95 3.75 -35.11 -17.53
N ILE A 96 3.87 -34.30 -16.47
CA ILE A 96 2.76 -33.47 -15.97
C ILE A 96 2.69 -32.14 -16.72
N ARG A 97 1.47 -31.73 -17.07
CA ARG A 97 1.16 -30.40 -17.60
C ARG A 97 0.10 -29.72 -16.74
N LEU A 98 0.29 -28.44 -16.47
CA LEU A 98 -0.68 -27.56 -15.83
C LEU A 98 -1.46 -26.78 -16.89
N SER A 99 -2.65 -26.34 -16.52
CA SER A 99 -3.28 -25.25 -17.26
C SER A 99 -2.57 -23.92 -17.02
N GLY A 100 -2.78 -22.93 -17.90
CA GLY A 100 -2.26 -21.58 -17.68
C GLY A 100 -2.76 -20.98 -16.38
N ALA A 101 -4.05 -21.19 -16.08
CA ALA A 101 -4.69 -20.80 -14.82
C ALA A 101 -4.03 -21.44 -13.58
N GLU A 102 -3.81 -22.76 -13.60
CA GLU A 102 -3.15 -23.48 -12.50
C GLU A 102 -1.71 -22.99 -12.28
N ALA A 103 -0.96 -22.73 -13.35
CA ALA A 103 0.38 -22.19 -13.24
C ALA A 103 0.39 -20.79 -12.60
N VAL A 104 -0.54 -19.90 -13.00
CA VAL A 104 -0.69 -18.56 -12.40
C VAL A 104 -1.05 -18.66 -10.92
N ALA A 105 -2.04 -19.48 -10.55
CA ALA A 105 -2.46 -19.64 -9.16
C ALA A 105 -1.31 -20.12 -8.25
N VAL A 106 -0.54 -21.12 -8.71
CA VAL A 106 0.64 -21.62 -7.98
C VAL A 106 1.72 -20.57 -7.85
N MET A 107 1.97 -19.77 -8.90
CA MET A 107 2.99 -18.71 -8.84
C MET A 107 2.57 -17.54 -7.94
N LEU A 108 1.28 -17.18 -7.91
CA LEU A 108 0.74 -16.20 -6.95
C LEU A 108 0.95 -16.67 -5.51
N ALA A 109 0.57 -17.91 -5.22
CA ALA A 109 0.77 -18.53 -3.91
C ALA A 109 2.26 -18.54 -3.51
N ALA A 110 3.15 -18.94 -4.44
CA ALA A 110 4.58 -18.98 -4.20
C ALA A 110 5.21 -17.59 -3.96
N ALA A 111 4.58 -16.53 -4.47
CA ALA A 111 5.00 -15.14 -4.24
C ALA A 111 4.46 -14.54 -2.93
N GLY A 112 3.69 -15.31 -2.15
CA GLY A 112 3.12 -14.87 -0.88
C GLY A 112 1.82 -14.06 -1.02
N VAL A 113 1.14 -14.15 -2.18
CA VAL A 113 -0.21 -13.59 -2.36
C VAL A 113 -1.16 -14.37 -1.45
N HIS A 114 -1.79 -13.67 -0.52
CA HIS A 114 -2.72 -14.26 0.44
C HIS A 114 -4.16 -14.21 -0.06
N SER A 115 -4.51 -13.17 -0.82
CA SER A 115 -5.88 -12.98 -1.32
C SER A 115 -5.89 -12.52 -2.77
N VAL A 116 -6.76 -13.15 -3.55
CA VAL A 116 -7.05 -12.77 -4.94
C VAL A 116 -8.47 -12.25 -4.98
N PHE A 117 -8.61 -11.02 -5.45
CA PHE A 117 -9.91 -10.35 -5.57
C PHE A 117 -10.37 -10.42 -7.01
N ALA A 118 -11.56 -10.97 -7.23
CA ALA A 118 -12.08 -11.18 -8.58
C ALA A 118 -13.52 -10.73 -8.70
N TYR A 119 -13.84 -10.10 -9.83
CA TYR A 119 -15.21 -9.96 -10.30
C TYR A 119 -15.35 -10.78 -11.59
N ALA A 120 -15.50 -12.09 -11.41
CA ALA A 120 -15.29 -13.04 -12.49
C ALA A 120 -16.38 -13.00 -13.57
N GLY A 121 -15.95 -12.85 -14.82
CA GLY A 121 -16.64 -13.23 -16.04
C GLY A 121 -16.15 -14.58 -16.60
N THR A 122 -16.54 -14.88 -17.84
CA THR A 122 -16.30 -16.19 -18.48
C THR A 122 -14.86 -16.46 -18.87
N SER A 123 -14.06 -15.43 -19.17
CA SER A 123 -12.69 -15.58 -19.69
C SER A 123 -11.67 -15.98 -18.62
N GLU A 124 -11.98 -15.66 -17.37
CA GLU A 124 -11.14 -15.77 -16.19
C GLU A 124 -11.65 -16.83 -15.21
N LEU A 125 -12.79 -17.47 -15.49
CA LEU A 125 -13.39 -18.48 -14.62
C LEU A 125 -12.43 -19.64 -14.31
N ALA A 126 -11.64 -20.07 -15.29
CA ALA A 126 -10.61 -21.09 -15.10
C ALA A 126 -9.54 -20.66 -14.10
N LEU A 127 -9.18 -19.37 -14.07
CA LEU A 127 -8.24 -18.82 -13.10
C LEU A 127 -8.86 -18.76 -11.70
N CYS A 128 -10.12 -18.31 -11.59
CA CYS A 128 -10.84 -18.31 -10.32
C CYS A 128 -10.94 -19.73 -9.73
N ASP A 129 -11.30 -20.73 -10.54
CA ASP A 129 -11.33 -22.15 -10.12
C ASP A 129 -9.95 -22.63 -9.65
N ALA A 130 -8.88 -22.30 -10.39
CA ALA A 130 -7.53 -22.70 -10.01
C ALA A 130 -7.07 -22.05 -8.71
N VAL A 131 -7.41 -20.78 -8.48
CA VAL A 131 -7.12 -20.07 -7.23
C VAL A 131 -7.88 -20.70 -6.06
N GLU A 132 -9.18 -20.97 -6.21
CA GLU A 132 -10.00 -21.61 -5.17
C GLU A 132 -9.44 -22.98 -4.76
N ARG A 133 -8.89 -23.75 -5.70
CA ARG A 133 -8.24 -25.05 -5.44
C ARG A 133 -6.80 -24.95 -4.91
N THR A 134 -6.25 -23.75 -4.75
CA THR A 134 -4.89 -23.51 -4.26
C THR A 134 -4.92 -23.14 -2.78
N ALA A 135 -4.48 -24.04 -1.91
CA ALA A 135 -4.74 -23.97 -0.46
C ALA A 135 -4.19 -22.73 0.26
N ALA A 136 -3.19 -22.05 -0.30
CA ALA A 136 -2.53 -20.88 0.30
C ALA A 136 -3.11 -19.53 -0.14
N VAL A 137 -4.11 -19.52 -1.03
CA VAL A 137 -4.67 -18.29 -1.60
C VAL A 137 -6.17 -18.27 -1.42
N ARG A 138 -6.69 -17.19 -0.83
CA ARG A 138 -8.13 -16.99 -0.70
C ARG A 138 -8.68 -16.28 -1.92
N LEU A 139 -9.69 -16.84 -2.59
CA LEU A 139 -10.47 -16.12 -3.58
C LEU A 139 -11.55 -15.28 -2.87
N VAL A 140 -11.62 -14.00 -3.19
CA VAL A 140 -12.60 -13.06 -2.63
C VAL A 140 -13.37 -12.42 -3.78
N ASN A 141 -14.70 -12.41 -3.67
CA ASN A 141 -15.52 -11.69 -4.64
C ASN A 141 -15.35 -10.18 -4.45
N GLY A 142 -14.72 -9.54 -5.42
CA GLY A 142 -14.39 -8.12 -5.37
C GLY A 142 -15.55 -7.19 -5.73
N ARG A 143 -16.76 -7.68 -6.02
CA ARG A 143 -17.99 -6.87 -6.23
C ARG A 143 -17.96 -5.86 -7.39
N GLY A 144 -16.88 -5.85 -8.15
CA GLY A 144 -16.62 -5.02 -9.33
C GLY A 144 -15.12 -5.03 -9.64
N ASP A 145 -14.71 -4.74 -10.87
CA ASP A 145 -13.30 -4.71 -11.25
C ASP A 145 -12.52 -3.57 -10.58
N LYS A 146 -13.14 -2.40 -10.46
CA LYS A 146 -12.58 -1.23 -9.76
C LYS A 146 -12.30 -1.58 -8.30
N GLU A 147 -13.28 -2.17 -7.63
CA GLU A 147 -13.17 -2.60 -6.24
C GLU A 147 -12.18 -3.74 -6.06
N SER A 148 -12.19 -4.75 -6.95
CA SER A 148 -11.19 -5.84 -6.96
C SER A 148 -9.78 -5.27 -7.02
N ALA A 149 -9.56 -4.26 -7.87
CA ALA A 149 -8.28 -3.58 -7.99
C ALA A 149 -7.89 -2.83 -6.70
N PHE A 150 -8.82 -2.07 -6.10
CA PHE A 150 -8.56 -1.39 -4.82
C PHE A 150 -8.35 -2.34 -3.65
N PHE A 151 -9.09 -3.45 -3.54
CA PHE A 151 -8.87 -4.46 -2.51
C PHE A 151 -7.47 -5.07 -2.65
N ALA A 152 -7.05 -5.42 -3.88
CA ALA A 152 -5.72 -5.98 -4.12
C ALA A 152 -4.60 -4.99 -3.79
N ALA A 153 -4.78 -3.73 -4.15
CA ALA A 153 -3.86 -2.65 -3.81
C ALA A 153 -3.82 -2.40 -2.29
N GLY A 154 -4.96 -2.46 -1.60
CA GLY A 154 -5.11 -2.41 -0.14
C GLY A 154 -4.36 -3.50 0.58
N ALA A 155 -4.55 -4.74 0.13
CA ALA A 155 -3.83 -5.87 0.68
C ALA A 155 -2.31 -5.72 0.53
N SER A 156 -1.86 -5.01 -0.52
CA SER A 156 -0.45 -4.83 -0.85
C SER A 156 0.17 -3.50 -0.34
N LEU A 157 -0.58 -2.66 0.40
CA LEU A 157 -0.10 -1.35 0.86
C LEU A 157 1.15 -1.41 1.73
N LEU A 158 1.19 -2.40 2.63
CA LEU A 158 2.28 -2.60 3.58
C LEU A 158 3.44 -3.38 3.00
N ARG A 159 3.14 -4.35 2.13
CA ARG A 159 4.11 -5.23 1.48
C ARG A 159 3.60 -5.60 0.09
N PRO A 160 4.45 -5.57 -0.94
CA PRO A 160 4.04 -5.92 -2.29
C PRO A 160 3.58 -7.39 -2.36
N ASN A 161 2.75 -7.69 -3.36
CA ASN A 161 2.26 -9.03 -3.70
C ASN A 161 1.55 -9.75 -2.54
N ARG A 162 0.82 -9.03 -1.69
CA ARG A 162 -0.04 -9.66 -0.67
C ARG A 162 -1.47 -9.81 -1.16
N GLY A 163 -1.91 -8.91 -2.04
CA GLY A 163 -3.11 -9.06 -2.86
C GLY A 163 -2.78 -9.15 -4.34
N ALA A 164 -3.67 -9.80 -5.09
CA ALA A 164 -3.74 -9.70 -6.54
C ALA A 164 -5.19 -9.52 -6.99
N ALA A 165 -5.41 -8.91 -8.17
CA ALA A 165 -6.74 -8.78 -8.74
C ALA A 165 -6.85 -9.58 -10.03
N VAL A 166 -8.00 -10.21 -10.24
CA VAL A 166 -8.41 -10.76 -11.53
C VAL A 166 -9.45 -9.83 -12.12
N LEU A 167 -9.11 -9.21 -13.25
CA LEU A 167 -9.91 -8.21 -13.92
C LEU A 167 -10.50 -8.76 -15.21
N HIS A 168 -11.76 -8.42 -15.48
CA HIS A 168 -12.45 -8.84 -16.68
C HIS A 168 -12.00 -8.05 -17.91
N GLY A 169 -11.38 -8.71 -18.89
CA GLY A 169 -11.21 -8.24 -20.27
C GLY A 169 -10.98 -6.75 -20.48
N ALA A 170 -11.58 -6.22 -21.54
CA ALA A 170 -11.48 -4.79 -21.80
C ALA A 170 -12.31 -3.95 -20.83
N ARG A 171 -13.56 -4.34 -20.57
CA ARG A 171 -14.51 -3.54 -19.79
C ARG A 171 -14.13 -3.44 -18.32
N GLY A 172 -13.72 -4.55 -17.72
CA GLY A 172 -13.23 -4.59 -16.35
C GLY A 172 -11.89 -3.87 -16.20
N LEU A 173 -10.94 -4.05 -17.13
CA LEU A 173 -9.70 -3.27 -17.12
C LEU A 173 -9.96 -1.76 -17.21
N THR A 174 -10.87 -1.31 -18.08
CA THR A 174 -11.23 0.12 -18.15
C THR A 174 -11.95 0.61 -16.90
N ASN A 175 -12.81 -0.21 -16.27
CA ASN A 175 -13.42 0.12 -14.98
C ASN A 175 -12.37 0.24 -13.86
N ALA A 176 -11.33 -0.58 -13.91
CA ALA A 176 -10.24 -0.60 -12.93
C ALA A 176 -9.15 0.46 -13.18
N ALA A 177 -9.18 1.19 -14.30
CA ALA A 177 -8.10 2.12 -14.67
C ALA A 177 -7.82 3.19 -13.60
N GLY A 178 -8.87 3.71 -12.97
CA GLY A 178 -8.72 4.66 -11.86
C GLY A 178 -8.00 4.07 -10.65
N ALA A 179 -8.33 2.82 -10.30
CA ALA A 179 -7.67 2.08 -9.21
C ALA A 179 -6.21 1.74 -9.54
N LEU A 180 -5.90 1.41 -10.79
CA LEU A 180 -4.53 1.18 -11.25
C LEU A 180 -3.68 2.45 -11.14
N ALA A 181 -4.22 3.59 -11.61
CA ALA A 181 -3.55 4.88 -11.51
C ALA A 181 -3.28 5.27 -10.06
N ASP A 182 -4.26 5.06 -9.17
CA ASP A 182 -4.12 5.36 -7.75
C ASP A 182 -3.15 4.39 -7.05
N ALA A 183 -3.17 3.09 -7.36
CA ALA A 183 -2.20 2.11 -6.85
C ALA A 183 -0.76 2.44 -7.27
N ARG A 184 -0.54 2.89 -8.51
CA ARG A 184 0.77 3.42 -8.96
C ARG A 184 1.18 4.65 -8.16
N ARG A 185 0.24 5.55 -7.89
CA ARG A 185 0.52 6.81 -7.19
C ARG A 185 0.83 6.59 -5.71
N ASN A 186 0.17 5.62 -5.08
CA ASN A 186 0.44 5.16 -3.71
C ASN A 186 1.62 4.18 -3.60
N GLU A 187 2.30 3.89 -4.71
CA GLU A 187 3.38 2.90 -4.79
C GLU A 187 2.97 1.56 -4.13
N SER A 188 1.81 1.03 -4.53
CA SER A 188 1.32 -0.29 -4.10
C SER A 188 1.71 -1.34 -5.14
N GLY A 189 2.59 -2.25 -4.73
CA GLY A 189 3.12 -3.32 -5.58
C GLY A 189 2.12 -4.45 -5.74
N THR A 190 1.31 -4.42 -6.80
CA THR A 190 0.17 -5.33 -6.97
C THR A 190 0.14 -5.95 -8.37
N MET A 191 -0.09 -7.27 -8.42
CA MET A 191 -0.31 -8.00 -9.66
C MET A 191 -1.78 -7.95 -10.07
N PHE A 192 -2.05 -7.51 -11.30
CA PHE A 192 -3.37 -7.51 -11.92
C PHE A 192 -3.36 -8.46 -13.11
N VAL A 193 -4.10 -9.56 -13.00
CA VAL A 193 -4.29 -10.54 -14.08
C VAL A 193 -5.54 -10.18 -14.85
N VAL A 194 -5.40 -9.82 -16.12
CA VAL A 194 -6.51 -9.40 -16.98
C VAL A 194 -6.95 -10.59 -17.83
N GLY A 195 -8.15 -11.11 -17.60
CA GLY A 195 -8.71 -12.21 -18.39
C GLY A 195 -9.11 -11.73 -19.78
N LEU A 196 -8.45 -12.21 -20.83
CA LEU A 196 -8.68 -11.77 -22.21
C LEU A 196 -9.54 -12.77 -22.99
N PRO A 197 -10.24 -12.34 -24.06
CA PRO A 197 -10.91 -13.26 -24.96
C PRO A 197 -9.94 -14.31 -25.51
N SER A 198 -10.48 -15.48 -25.86
CA SER A 198 -9.70 -16.55 -26.51
C SER A 198 -8.91 -16.01 -27.71
N SER A 199 -7.65 -16.41 -27.83
CA SER A 199 -6.74 -15.95 -28.89
C SER A 199 -7.30 -16.23 -30.30
N GLY A 200 -8.02 -17.35 -30.45
CA GLY A 200 -8.70 -17.73 -31.69
C GLY A 200 -9.88 -16.85 -32.10
N SER A 201 -10.51 -16.12 -31.16
CA SER A 201 -11.63 -15.21 -31.43
C SER A 201 -11.26 -13.72 -31.32
N ALA A 202 -10.13 -13.39 -30.69
CA ALA A 202 -9.66 -12.02 -30.48
C ALA A 202 -9.62 -11.16 -31.75
N ARG A 203 -9.33 -11.76 -32.92
CA ARG A 203 -9.31 -11.06 -34.23
C ARG A 203 -10.66 -10.47 -34.62
N PHE A 204 -11.76 -10.99 -34.08
CA PHE A 204 -13.11 -10.53 -34.37
C PHE A 204 -13.54 -9.38 -33.46
N LEU A 205 -12.68 -8.94 -32.53
CA LEU A 205 -13.00 -7.93 -31.52
C LEU A 205 -14.37 -8.21 -30.88
N PRO A 206 -14.52 -9.37 -30.20
CA PRO A 206 -15.77 -9.66 -29.51
C PRO A 206 -16.10 -8.50 -28.56
N PRO A 207 -17.36 -8.28 -28.16
CA PRO A 207 -17.79 -7.10 -27.40
C PRO A 207 -16.96 -6.74 -26.14
N HIS A 208 -16.21 -7.70 -25.62
CA HIS A 208 -15.35 -7.61 -24.44
C HIS A 208 -13.83 -7.51 -24.74
N GLY A 209 -13.42 -7.41 -26.01
CA GLY A 209 -12.02 -7.32 -26.45
C GLY A 209 -11.70 -5.99 -27.14
N GLU A 210 -10.54 -5.43 -26.83
CA GLU A 210 -10.03 -4.19 -27.44
C GLU A 210 -8.56 -4.39 -27.81
N LYS A 211 -8.19 -4.12 -29.06
CA LYS A 211 -6.83 -4.36 -29.55
C LYS A 211 -5.84 -3.41 -28.87
N GLY A 212 -4.81 -3.96 -28.24
CA GLY A 212 -3.71 -3.17 -27.65
C GLY A 212 -4.08 -2.40 -26.39
N LEU A 213 -5.24 -2.66 -25.78
CA LEU A 213 -5.69 -1.96 -24.57
C LEU A 213 -4.69 -2.09 -23.42
N LEU A 214 -4.14 -3.29 -23.19
CA LEU A 214 -3.18 -3.53 -22.12
C LEU A 214 -1.89 -2.71 -22.32
N GLN A 215 -1.43 -2.58 -23.57
CA GLN A 215 -0.31 -1.71 -23.93
C GLN A 215 -0.66 -0.22 -23.78
N GLY A 216 -1.89 0.18 -24.12
CA GLY A 216 -2.38 1.55 -23.90
C GLY A 216 -2.41 1.96 -22.43
N MET A 217 -2.58 0.99 -21.53
CA MET A 217 -2.56 1.19 -20.07
C MET A 217 -1.15 1.07 -19.45
N ALA A 218 -0.09 0.85 -20.25
CA ALA A 218 1.25 0.60 -19.72
C ALA A 218 1.82 1.75 -18.88
N ALA A 219 1.40 3.00 -19.13
CA ALA A 219 1.80 4.15 -18.30
C ALA A 219 1.31 4.06 -16.84
N LEU A 220 0.30 3.24 -16.57
CA LEU A 220 -0.24 3.01 -15.22
C LEU A 220 0.45 1.87 -14.47
N ALA A 221 1.41 1.18 -15.10
CA ALA A 221 2.07 0.01 -14.53
C ALA A 221 3.60 0.10 -14.64
N ASN A 222 4.30 -0.58 -13.74
CA ASN A 222 5.76 -0.75 -13.82
C ASN A 222 6.13 -1.85 -14.84
N TRP A 223 5.19 -2.74 -15.11
CA TRP A 223 5.40 -3.87 -16.01
C TRP A 223 4.10 -4.31 -16.67
N THR A 224 4.17 -4.67 -17.95
CA THR A 224 3.05 -5.23 -18.68
C THR A 224 3.49 -6.40 -19.56
N TRP A 225 2.63 -7.40 -19.69
CA TRP A 225 2.81 -8.47 -20.67
C TRP A 225 1.47 -9.11 -21.01
N GLU A 226 1.28 -9.40 -22.30
CA GLU A 226 0.14 -10.13 -22.81
C GLU A 226 0.60 -11.50 -23.32
N SER A 227 -0.04 -12.57 -22.86
CA SER A 227 0.32 -13.92 -23.31
C SER A 227 -0.11 -14.14 -24.76
N PRO A 228 0.78 -14.64 -25.64
CA PRO A 228 0.38 -15.09 -26.96
C PRO A 228 -0.40 -16.41 -26.90
N ALA A 229 -1.02 -16.78 -28.03
CA ALA A 229 -1.67 -18.08 -28.21
C ALA A 229 -0.71 -19.25 -27.97
N VAL A 230 -1.25 -20.37 -27.48
CA VAL A 230 -0.48 -21.59 -27.25
C VAL A 230 -0.04 -22.20 -28.60
N PRO A 231 1.26 -22.44 -28.83
CA PRO A 231 1.72 -23.10 -30.04
C PRO A 231 1.13 -24.51 -30.21
N THR A 232 0.84 -24.87 -31.46
CA THR A 232 0.36 -26.22 -31.84
C THR A 232 1.50 -27.25 -31.81
N ALA A 233 2.71 -26.86 -32.22
CA ALA A 233 3.87 -27.75 -32.23
C ALA A 233 4.41 -28.02 -30.81
N SER A 234 4.60 -29.31 -30.47
CA SER A 234 4.97 -29.76 -29.12
C SER A 234 6.27 -29.12 -28.59
N ALA A 235 7.32 -29.04 -29.42
CA ALA A 235 8.59 -28.44 -29.02
C ALA A 235 8.46 -26.94 -28.69
N GLN A 236 7.72 -26.19 -29.53
CA GLN A 236 7.46 -24.77 -29.31
C GLN A 236 6.58 -24.54 -28.07
N ARG A 237 5.63 -25.44 -27.81
CA ARG A 237 4.75 -25.38 -26.63
C ARG A 237 5.54 -25.47 -25.33
N ALA A 238 6.56 -26.34 -25.25
CA ALA A 238 7.43 -26.45 -24.08
C ALA A 238 8.23 -25.15 -23.82
N GLN A 239 8.80 -24.56 -24.87
CA GLN A 239 9.52 -23.29 -24.78
C GLN A 239 8.59 -22.14 -24.40
N ALA A 240 7.40 -22.07 -25.00
CA ALA A 240 6.39 -21.08 -24.67
C ALA A 240 5.94 -21.20 -23.21
N GLY A 241 5.84 -22.43 -22.68
CA GLY A 241 5.51 -22.67 -21.27
C GLY A 241 6.57 -22.15 -20.32
N ARG A 242 7.87 -22.34 -20.64
CA ARG A 242 8.98 -21.73 -19.88
C ARG A 242 8.89 -20.20 -19.89
N ARG A 243 8.70 -19.60 -21.07
CA ARG A 243 8.55 -18.15 -21.23
C ARG A 243 7.37 -17.60 -20.45
N PHE A 244 6.23 -18.31 -20.41
CA PHE A 244 5.06 -17.90 -19.64
C PHE A 244 5.37 -17.80 -18.14
N VAL A 245 6.02 -18.84 -17.58
CA VAL A 245 6.46 -18.87 -16.17
C VAL A 245 7.45 -17.75 -15.87
N GLU A 246 8.47 -17.57 -16.72
CA GLU A 246 9.46 -16.49 -16.58
C GLU A 246 8.81 -15.10 -16.58
N ARG A 247 7.89 -14.85 -17.52
CA ARG A 247 7.24 -13.55 -17.65
C ARG A 247 6.34 -13.26 -16.46
N PHE A 248 5.56 -14.23 -16.00
CA PHE A 248 4.73 -14.03 -14.81
C PHE A 248 5.57 -13.72 -13.57
N ARG A 249 6.67 -14.47 -13.36
CA ARG A 249 7.62 -14.20 -12.26
C ARG A 249 8.31 -12.84 -12.38
N HIS A 250 8.66 -12.41 -13.59
CA HIS A 250 9.20 -11.06 -13.81
C HIS A 250 8.18 -9.97 -13.45
N GLY A 251 6.89 -10.17 -13.77
CA GLY A 251 5.85 -9.25 -13.35
C GLY A 251 5.75 -9.15 -11.83
N LEU A 252 5.77 -10.28 -11.11
CA LEU A 252 5.81 -10.31 -9.64
C LEU A 252 7.08 -9.68 -9.05
N ALA A 253 8.22 -9.82 -9.71
CA ALA A 253 9.45 -9.15 -9.28
C ALA A 253 9.36 -7.63 -9.48
N ALA A 254 8.80 -7.19 -10.60
CA ALA A 254 8.63 -5.77 -10.91
C ALA A 254 7.67 -5.05 -9.94
N THR A 255 6.65 -5.73 -9.41
CA THR A 255 5.80 -5.16 -8.35
C THR A 255 6.52 -5.06 -7.00
N ALA A 256 7.50 -5.93 -6.75
CA ALA A 256 8.27 -5.96 -5.51
C ALA A 256 9.49 -5.02 -5.53
N GLU A 257 9.94 -4.57 -6.70
CA GLU A 257 11.03 -3.60 -6.83
C GLU A 257 10.56 -2.20 -6.39
N PRO A 258 11.30 -1.49 -5.50
CA PRO A 258 11.04 -0.09 -5.22
C PRO A 258 11.45 0.84 -6.39
N PRO A 259 10.71 1.94 -6.65
CA PRO A 259 9.39 2.24 -6.11
C PRO A 259 8.34 1.24 -6.60
N HIS A 260 7.59 0.68 -5.66
CA HIS A 260 6.62 -0.36 -5.95
C HIS A 260 5.50 0.16 -6.87
N GLY A 261 4.87 -0.73 -7.63
CA GLY A 261 3.75 -0.34 -8.46
C GLY A 261 3.05 -1.51 -9.15
N PRO A 262 1.98 -1.22 -9.92
CA PRO A 262 1.18 -2.23 -10.60
C PRO A 262 1.97 -3.02 -11.64
N ALA A 263 1.61 -4.29 -11.82
CA ALA A 263 1.95 -5.09 -12.99
C ALA A 263 0.68 -5.62 -13.67
N LEU A 264 0.61 -5.54 -14.99
CA LEU A 264 -0.52 -6.06 -15.78
C LEU A 264 -0.11 -7.34 -16.53
N PHE A 265 -0.85 -8.42 -16.32
CA PHE A 265 -0.64 -9.69 -17.01
C PHE A 265 -1.90 -10.09 -17.78
N GLY A 266 -1.87 -9.96 -19.10
CA GLY A 266 -2.96 -10.38 -19.99
C GLY A 266 -2.97 -11.89 -20.20
N LEU A 267 -4.07 -12.55 -19.84
CA LEU A 267 -4.25 -14.00 -19.92
C LEU A 267 -5.46 -14.35 -20.79
N PRO A 268 -5.25 -14.75 -22.06
CA PRO A 268 -6.34 -15.26 -22.91
C PRO A 268 -7.01 -16.50 -22.33
N GLN A 269 -8.32 -16.60 -22.50
CA GLN A 269 -9.12 -17.72 -21.99
C GLN A 269 -8.61 -19.09 -22.45
N ASP A 270 -8.30 -19.26 -23.74
CA ASP A 270 -7.78 -20.51 -24.30
C ASP A 270 -6.40 -20.89 -23.71
N VAL A 271 -5.57 -19.89 -23.43
CA VAL A 271 -4.28 -20.06 -22.75
C VAL A 271 -4.48 -20.46 -21.29
N ALA A 272 -5.48 -19.90 -20.61
CA ALA A 272 -5.82 -20.20 -19.23
C ALA A 272 -6.35 -21.64 -19.06
N GLU A 273 -7.24 -22.07 -19.95
CA GLU A 273 -7.97 -23.35 -19.85
C GLU A 273 -7.16 -24.56 -20.33
N GLN A 274 -6.37 -24.42 -21.40
CA GLN A 274 -5.63 -25.54 -21.95
C GLN A 274 -4.55 -26.04 -20.97
N ARG A 275 -4.33 -27.35 -20.88
CA ARG A 275 -3.16 -27.93 -20.18
C ARG A 275 -1.94 -27.96 -21.10
N TRP A 276 -0.99 -27.06 -20.89
CA TRP A 276 0.17 -26.91 -21.77
C TRP A 276 1.47 -26.52 -21.08
N ILE A 277 1.43 -26.04 -19.83
CA ILE A 277 2.62 -25.62 -19.06
C ILE A 277 3.30 -26.85 -18.45
N PRO A 278 4.54 -27.19 -18.82
CA PRO A 278 5.30 -28.25 -18.14
C PRO A 278 5.51 -27.93 -16.67
N LEU A 279 5.23 -28.88 -15.78
CA LEU A 279 5.56 -28.70 -14.35
C LEU A 279 7.07 -28.46 -14.16
N GLN A 280 7.89 -29.12 -14.97
CA GLN A 280 9.34 -28.88 -15.02
C GLN A 280 9.69 -27.40 -15.26
N ALA A 281 8.88 -26.65 -16.01
CA ALA A 281 9.12 -25.22 -16.24
C ALA A 281 9.02 -24.40 -14.95
N LEU A 282 8.12 -24.75 -14.02
CA LEU A 282 8.08 -24.10 -12.70
C LEU A 282 9.32 -24.39 -11.86
N LEU A 283 9.90 -25.58 -11.98
CA LEU A 283 11.10 -25.97 -11.25
C LEU A 283 12.38 -25.34 -11.81
N GLU A 284 12.49 -25.26 -13.13
CA GLU A 284 13.71 -24.84 -13.81
C GLU A 284 13.75 -23.35 -14.13
N ALA A 285 12.60 -22.71 -14.36
CA ALA A 285 12.58 -21.29 -14.68
C ALA A 285 13.22 -20.51 -13.52
N PRO A 286 14.03 -19.49 -13.81
CA PRO A 286 14.61 -18.65 -12.77
C PRO A 286 13.49 -18.06 -11.91
N VAL A 287 13.70 -18.09 -10.59
CA VAL A 287 12.95 -17.24 -9.67
C VAL A 287 13.79 -15.97 -9.53
N PRO A 288 13.27 -14.80 -9.93
CA PRO A 288 13.98 -13.55 -9.67
C PRO A 288 14.33 -13.47 -8.17
N GLY A 289 15.58 -13.11 -7.87
CA GLY A 289 15.99 -12.90 -6.48
C GLY A 289 15.20 -11.76 -5.83
N PRO A 290 15.29 -11.59 -4.50
CA PRO A 290 14.74 -10.41 -3.86
C PRO A 290 15.29 -9.14 -4.54
N PRO A 291 14.49 -8.05 -4.59
CA PRO A 291 14.94 -6.75 -5.08
C PRO A 291 16.32 -6.44 -4.51
N ARG A 292 17.31 -6.21 -5.38
CA ARG A 292 18.61 -5.77 -4.89
C ARG A 292 18.47 -4.30 -4.52
N ARG A 293 18.70 -3.96 -3.26
CA ARG A 293 18.80 -2.57 -2.84
C ARG A 293 19.85 -1.88 -3.72
N ALA A 294 19.41 -0.97 -4.57
CA ALA A 294 20.29 -0.27 -5.49
C ALA A 294 21.32 0.55 -4.69
N GLY A 295 22.61 0.31 -4.93
CA GLY A 295 23.65 1.20 -4.44
C GLY A 295 23.57 2.55 -5.16
N ALA A 296 24.07 3.60 -4.51
CA ALA A 296 24.21 4.90 -5.13
C ALA A 296 25.32 4.91 -6.20
N ASP A 297 25.15 5.72 -7.26
CA ASP A 297 26.24 6.03 -8.18
C ASP A 297 27.40 6.72 -7.44
N GLY A 298 28.62 6.18 -7.59
CA GLY A 298 29.81 6.66 -6.88
C GLY A 298 30.16 8.10 -7.23
N ALA A 299 30.00 8.52 -8.50
CA ALA A 299 30.31 9.89 -8.90
C ALA A 299 29.34 10.91 -8.28
N ALA A 300 28.03 10.59 -8.28
CA ALA A 300 27.02 11.39 -7.60
C ALA A 300 27.25 11.44 -6.08
N LEU A 301 27.61 10.30 -5.47
CA LEU A 301 27.93 10.22 -4.05
C LEU A 301 29.15 11.09 -3.69
N ASP A 302 30.23 11.02 -4.48
CA ASP A 302 31.42 11.83 -4.29
C ASP A 302 31.13 13.33 -4.43
N ALA A 303 30.28 13.71 -5.39
CA ALA A 303 29.82 15.08 -5.55
C ALA A 303 29.01 15.57 -4.35
N ALA A 304 28.12 14.73 -3.82
CA ALA A 304 27.37 15.01 -2.59
C ALA A 304 28.31 15.15 -1.38
N VAL A 305 29.30 14.27 -1.21
CA VAL A 305 30.31 14.36 -0.13
C VAL A 305 31.09 15.67 -0.22
N ARG A 306 31.51 16.10 -1.41
CA ARG A 306 32.19 17.41 -1.59
C ARG A 306 31.30 18.57 -1.15
N ALA A 307 30.03 18.57 -1.54
CA ALA A 307 29.07 19.59 -1.13
C ALA A 307 28.86 19.58 0.40
N LEU A 308 28.70 18.40 1.01
CA LEU A 308 28.53 18.26 2.47
C LEU A 308 29.76 18.74 3.27
N ARG A 309 30.98 18.52 2.75
CA ARG A 309 32.21 18.99 3.41
C ARG A 309 32.37 20.51 3.36
N ALA A 310 31.80 21.16 2.34
CA ALA A 310 31.87 22.61 2.16
C ALA A 310 30.75 23.37 2.90
N ALA A 311 29.68 22.68 3.30
CA ALA A 311 28.52 23.29 3.95
C ALA A 311 28.78 23.59 5.43
N GLU A 312 28.33 24.75 5.88
CA GLU A 312 28.34 25.17 7.29
C GLU A 312 26.93 25.05 7.91
N ARG A 313 25.88 25.24 7.11
CA ARG A 313 24.48 25.27 7.56
C ARG A 313 23.61 24.30 6.74
N PRO A 314 23.90 22.98 6.77
CA PRO A 314 23.13 21.99 6.04
C PRO A 314 21.74 21.76 6.66
N LEU A 315 20.70 21.60 5.84
CA LEU A 315 19.34 21.29 6.28
C LEU A 315 18.81 20.05 5.53
N VAL A 316 18.18 19.13 6.25
CA VAL A 316 17.53 17.96 5.63
C VAL A 316 16.01 18.15 5.57
N LEU A 317 15.44 17.98 4.38
CA LEU A 317 14.01 17.79 4.15
C LEU A 317 13.74 16.34 3.73
N ILE A 318 12.91 15.64 4.50
CA ILE A 318 12.56 14.24 4.24
C ILE A 318 11.06 14.10 3.95
N ASP A 319 10.72 13.34 2.93
CA ASP A 319 9.36 12.93 2.62
C ASP A 319 9.03 11.61 3.34
N ASP A 320 7.76 11.39 3.69
CA ASP A 320 7.33 10.17 4.39
C ASP A 320 7.59 8.88 3.57
N TYR A 321 7.68 8.97 2.25
CA TYR A 321 8.08 7.87 1.36
C TYR A 321 9.45 7.29 1.71
N ALA A 322 10.36 8.10 2.27
CA ALA A 322 11.64 7.59 2.79
C ALA A 322 11.46 6.52 3.85
N LEU A 323 10.42 6.64 4.68
CA LEU A 323 10.18 5.76 5.83
C LEU A 323 9.71 4.36 5.43
N ARG A 324 9.40 4.13 4.16
CA ARG A 324 9.14 2.79 3.60
C ARG A 324 10.42 1.93 3.53
N TYR A 325 11.60 2.55 3.55
CA TYR A 325 12.87 1.86 3.39
C TYR A 325 13.50 1.46 4.74
N ASP A 326 13.83 0.19 4.87
CA ASP A 326 14.41 -0.33 6.10
C ASP A 326 15.80 0.27 6.39
N GLY A 327 15.98 0.72 7.63
CA GLY A 327 17.20 1.33 8.14
C GLY A 327 17.37 2.81 7.80
N VAL A 328 16.41 3.45 7.12
CA VAL A 328 16.51 4.86 6.72
C VAL A 328 16.61 5.81 7.92
N GLN A 329 15.88 5.56 9.00
CA GLN A 329 15.86 6.43 10.17
C GLN A 329 17.22 6.43 10.87
N ALA A 330 17.83 5.26 11.03
CA ALA A 330 19.17 5.12 11.59
C ALA A 330 20.24 5.76 10.68
N ALA A 331 20.13 5.59 9.36
CA ALA A 331 21.03 6.20 8.40
C ALA A 331 20.92 7.74 8.41
N LEU A 332 19.70 8.26 8.52
CA LEU A 332 19.39 9.68 8.63
C LEU A 332 19.91 10.27 9.96
N ASP A 333 19.74 9.58 11.08
CA ASP A 333 20.31 9.98 12.37
C ASP A 333 21.83 10.08 12.27
N GLY A 334 22.49 9.03 11.75
CA GLY A 334 23.93 8.99 11.56
C GLY A 334 24.45 10.16 10.71
N LEU A 335 23.84 10.40 9.54
CA LEU A 335 24.24 11.51 8.68
C LEU A 335 23.99 12.86 9.35
N SER A 336 22.77 13.10 9.87
CA SER A 336 22.38 14.39 10.44
C SER A 336 23.28 14.81 11.61
N ARG A 337 23.70 13.86 12.45
CA ARG A 337 24.64 14.09 13.56
C ARG A 337 26.07 14.34 13.09
N THR A 338 26.47 13.70 12.00
CA THR A 338 27.81 13.88 11.40
C THR A 338 27.97 15.29 10.84
N ILE A 339 26.91 15.85 10.26
CA ILE A 339 26.94 17.17 9.62
C ILE A 339 26.34 18.29 10.47
N GLY A 340 25.72 17.99 11.61
CA GLY A 340 25.06 18.97 12.47
C GLY A 340 23.78 19.55 11.85
N ALA A 341 23.10 18.82 10.97
CA ALA A 341 21.92 19.31 10.26
C ALA A 341 20.64 19.08 11.07
N PRO A 342 19.76 20.10 11.17
CA PRO A 342 18.35 19.89 11.50
C PRO A 342 17.68 19.01 10.43
N VAL A 343 16.70 18.22 10.85
CA VAL A 343 15.88 17.39 9.97
C VAL A 343 14.42 17.80 10.08
N LEU A 344 13.81 18.23 8.98
CA LEU A 344 12.38 18.51 8.91
C LEU A 344 11.69 17.50 7.99
N GLN A 345 10.53 17.02 8.42
CA GLN A 345 9.70 16.12 7.60
C GLN A 345 8.63 16.93 6.84
N LEU A 346 8.45 16.67 5.54
CA LEU A 346 7.39 17.29 4.77
C LEU A 346 6.01 16.94 5.35
N ARG A 347 5.10 17.91 5.38
CA ARG A 347 3.72 17.72 5.84
C ARG A 347 2.73 18.13 4.77
N TYR A 348 1.90 17.18 4.33
CA TYR A 348 0.75 17.51 3.49
C TYR A 348 -0.41 18.00 4.38
N ARG A 349 -0.77 19.28 4.28
CA ARG A 349 -1.83 19.90 5.10
C ARG A 349 -3.25 19.78 4.51
N ARG A 350 -3.38 19.19 3.31
CA ARG A 350 -4.67 18.83 2.69
C ARG A 350 -4.97 17.34 2.92
N GLY A 351 -4.68 16.82 4.11
CA GLY A 351 -4.88 15.41 4.48
C GLY A 351 -3.63 14.53 4.40
N PRO A 352 -3.70 13.26 4.84
CA PRO A 352 -2.63 12.28 4.65
C PRO A 352 -2.48 11.91 3.16
N MET A 353 -1.24 11.65 2.74
CA MET A 353 -0.94 11.03 1.44
C MET A 353 -0.38 9.63 1.69
N LEU A 354 0.80 9.57 2.29
CA LEU A 354 1.29 8.46 3.08
C LEU A 354 1.67 9.09 4.42
N PHE A 355 1.60 8.36 5.52
CA PHE A 355 2.01 8.93 6.79
C PHE A 355 2.66 7.89 7.68
N GLU A 356 3.98 7.98 7.72
CA GLU A 356 4.78 7.54 8.84
C GLU A 356 5.47 8.80 9.38
N ARG A 357 5.71 8.88 10.69
CA ARG A 357 6.36 10.04 11.30
C ARG A 357 7.74 9.67 11.86
N LEU A 358 8.71 10.55 11.64
CA LEU A 358 9.97 10.57 12.39
C LEU A 358 9.77 10.98 13.85
N GLN A 359 10.57 10.39 14.73
CA GLN A 359 10.51 10.69 16.16
C GLN A 359 11.85 11.20 16.65
N PRO A 360 11.89 12.20 17.56
CA PRO A 360 13.13 12.66 18.17
C PRO A 360 13.93 11.55 18.86
N THR A 361 13.26 10.49 19.32
CA THR A 361 13.87 9.30 19.93
C THR A 361 14.60 8.39 18.93
N ARG A 362 14.31 8.52 17.63
CA ARG A 362 14.91 7.74 16.54
C ARG A 362 15.87 8.55 15.68
N VAL A 363 15.63 9.85 15.57
CA VAL A 363 16.46 10.81 14.85
C VAL A 363 16.63 12.03 15.77
N ALA A 364 17.80 12.16 16.40
CA ALA A 364 18.05 13.13 17.46
C ALA A 364 17.86 14.58 16.99
N ASN A 365 18.31 14.86 15.76
CA ASN A 365 18.24 16.19 15.15
C ASN A 365 16.89 16.45 14.45
N PHE A 366 15.86 15.64 14.71
CA PHE A 366 14.53 15.87 14.16
C PHE A 366 13.89 17.13 14.78
N GLY A 367 13.63 18.11 13.92
CA GLY A 367 13.03 19.41 14.22
C GLY A 367 11.52 19.46 14.03
N GLY A 368 10.88 18.36 13.63
CA GLY A 368 9.42 18.31 13.43
C GLY A 368 9.00 18.47 11.97
N TRP A 369 7.76 18.89 11.78
CA TRP A 369 7.16 19.06 10.46
C TRP A 369 7.60 20.37 9.80
N MET A 370 7.97 20.31 8.53
CA MET A 370 8.19 21.49 7.72
C MET A 370 6.90 22.34 7.69
N ASN A 371 7.05 23.63 8.02
CA ASN A 371 5.95 24.58 8.11
C ASN A 371 6.29 25.83 7.31
N ARG A 372 5.79 25.90 6.08
CA ARG A 372 5.99 27.05 5.20
C ARG A 372 5.33 28.36 5.66
N PHE A 373 4.49 28.32 6.69
CA PHE A 373 3.83 29.50 7.25
C PHE A 373 4.53 30.05 8.50
N SER A 374 5.56 29.37 9.00
CA SER A 374 6.32 29.83 10.15
C SER A 374 7.47 30.73 9.70
N ALA A 375 7.61 31.90 10.34
CA ALA A 375 8.75 32.77 10.15
C ALA A 375 10.06 32.06 10.53
N THR A 376 10.06 31.31 11.65
CA THR A 376 11.22 30.52 12.11
C THR A 376 11.70 29.52 11.06
N HIS A 377 10.78 28.81 10.39
CA HIS A 377 11.16 27.88 9.32
C HIS A 377 11.55 28.60 8.02
N ALA A 378 10.97 29.76 7.73
CA ALA A 378 11.39 30.59 6.60
C ALA A 378 12.83 31.10 6.80
N ASP A 379 13.17 31.59 7.99
CA ASP A 379 14.51 32.04 8.36
C ASP A 379 15.51 30.88 8.33
N LEU A 380 15.10 29.70 8.83
CA LEU A 380 15.92 28.48 8.76
C LEU A 380 16.24 28.09 7.31
N LEU A 381 15.25 28.11 6.42
CA LEU A 381 15.47 27.84 5.00
C LEU A 381 16.36 28.91 4.36
N ALA A 382 16.14 30.19 4.67
CA ALA A 382 16.93 31.28 4.11
C ALA A 382 18.39 31.27 4.58
N ALA A 383 18.65 30.84 5.82
CA ALA A 383 20.00 30.72 6.37
C ALA A 383 20.76 29.49 5.84
N CYS A 384 20.05 28.46 5.36
CA CYS A 384 20.62 27.24 4.83
C CYS A 384 21.55 27.51 3.63
N ASP A 385 22.74 26.90 3.63
CA ASP A 385 23.69 26.94 2.50
C ASP A 385 23.72 25.64 1.67
N LEU A 386 23.13 24.56 2.21
CA LEU A 386 22.99 23.26 1.55
C LEU A 386 21.69 22.55 1.95
N LEU A 387 20.79 22.36 0.99
CA LEU A 387 19.54 21.62 1.19
C LEU A 387 19.70 20.16 0.75
N ILE A 388 19.37 19.22 1.63
CA ILE A 388 19.38 17.78 1.34
C ILE A 388 17.94 17.28 1.32
N THR A 389 17.47 16.76 0.19
CA THR A 389 16.14 16.17 0.07
C THR A 389 16.24 14.64 0.03
N VAL A 390 15.30 13.96 0.68
CA VAL A 390 15.25 12.48 0.73
C VAL A 390 13.87 11.98 0.32
N GLU A 391 13.83 11.20 -0.76
CA GLU A 391 12.63 10.54 -1.32
C GLU A 391 11.46 11.50 -1.60
N ASP A 392 11.78 12.71 -2.02
CA ASP A 392 10.92 13.90 -2.15
C ASP A 392 9.83 13.88 -3.24
N ARG A 393 8.81 13.03 -3.06
CA ARG A 393 7.60 13.02 -3.93
C ARG A 393 6.84 14.34 -3.90
N ASN A 394 6.94 15.06 -2.79
CA ASN A 394 6.06 16.18 -2.44
C ASN A 394 6.80 17.50 -2.18
N CYS A 395 8.05 17.65 -2.57
CA CYS A 395 8.83 18.88 -2.35
C CYS A 395 8.55 19.99 -3.38
N TYR A 396 7.30 20.10 -3.86
CA TYR A 396 6.86 21.22 -4.68
C TYR A 396 6.36 22.37 -3.81
N GLN A 397 6.33 23.58 -4.38
CA GLN A 397 6.22 24.84 -3.65
C GLN A 397 4.98 24.97 -2.76
N ARG A 398 3.87 24.32 -3.13
CA ARG A 398 2.63 24.29 -2.34
C ARG A 398 2.81 23.61 -0.97
N VAL A 399 3.70 22.62 -0.87
CA VAL A 399 3.94 21.84 0.34
C VAL A 399 5.13 22.38 1.12
N ALA A 400 6.29 22.51 0.46
CA ALA A 400 7.53 22.91 1.12
C ALA A 400 7.70 24.44 1.23
N GLY A 401 6.92 25.24 0.50
CA GLY A 401 7.21 26.66 0.30
C GLY A 401 8.27 26.88 -0.79
N ARG A 402 8.72 28.13 -0.96
CA ARG A 402 9.85 28.42 -1.86
C ARG A 402 11.12 27.87 -1.22
N LEU A 403 11.74 26.90 -1.87
CA LEU A 403 13.04 26.37 -1.42
C LEU A 403 14.14 27.43 -1.61
N PRO A 404 15.19 27.41 -0.76
CA PRO A 404 16.27 28.38 -0.84
C PRO A 404 17.07 28.28 -2.14
N ASP A 405 17.58 29.44 -2.57
CA ASP A 405 18.53 29.53 -3.68
C ASP A 405 19.95 29.22 -3.20
N CYS A 406 20.13 27.98 -2.73
CA CYS A 406 21.40 27.44 -2.26
C CYS A 406 21.74 26.16 -3.02
N ARG A 407 22.92 25.59 -2.71
CA ARG A 407 23.33 24.27 -3.21
C ARG A 407 22.36 23.21 -2.72
N LYS A 408 22.09 22.17 -3.52
CA LYS A 408 21.15 21.10 -3.15
C LYS A 408 21.73 19.73 -3.42
N ILE A 409 21.30 18.73 -2.65
CA ILE A 409 21.53 17.31 -2.89
C ILE A 409 20.18 16.62 -2.84
N ALA A 410 19.83 15.84 -3.86
CA ALA A 410 18.65 15.00 -3.84
C ALA A 410 19.04 13.53 -3.76
N ILE A 411 18.47 12.81 -2.80
CA ILE A 411 18.61 11.36 -2.64
C ILE A 411 17.25 10.74 -2.96
N ASN A 412 17.16 9.99 -4.06
CA ASN A 412 15.88 9.43 -4.48
C ASN A 412 16.06 8.11 -5.24
N THR A 413 15.11 7.20 -5.07
CA THR A 413 15.03 5.94 -5.82
C THR A 413 14.63 6.14 -7.29
N ASP A 414 13.90 7.20 -7.61
CA ASP A 414 13.43 7.47 -8.97
C ASP A 414 13.69 8.94 -9.35
N PRO A 415 14.55 9.19 -10.37
CA PRO A 415 14.88 10.54 -10.78
C PRO A 415 13.68 11.35 -11.31
N GLU A 416 12.64 10.71 -11.86
CA GLU A 416 11.44 11.41 -12.35
C GLU A 416 10.64 12.04 -11.20
N LYS A 417 10.68 11.43 -10.00
CA LYS A 417 9.99 11.94 -8.80
C LYS A 417 10.59 13.25 -8.31
N VAL A 418 11.88 13.45 -8.53
CA VAL A 418 12.62 14.66 -8.16
C VAL A 418 12.49 15.73 -9.23
N ARG A 419 12.74 15.36 -10.50
CA ARG A 419 12.82 16.32 -11.62
C ARG A 419 11.53 17.11 -11.82
N LYS A 420 10.37 16.48 -11.60
CA LYS A 420 9.06 17.16 -11.68
C LYS A 420 8.88 18.33 -10.70
N ASN A 421 9.72 18.42 -9.66
CA ASN A 421 9.63 19.47 -8.67
C ASN A 421 10.45 20.72 -9.08
N GLU A 422 11.24 20.64 -10.15
CA GLU A 422 11.93 21.77 -10.82
C GLU A 422 12.82 22.64 -9.91
N TYR A 423 13.28 22.11 -8.78
CA TYR A 423 14.12 22.87 -7.83
C TYR A 423 15.63 22.62 -7.97
N LEU A 424 16.03 21.55 -8.67
CA LEU A 424 17.44 21.17 -8.83
C LEU A 424 18.09 21.97 -9.97
N GLY A 425 19.26 22.55 -9.68
CA GLY A 425 20.15 23.11 -10.69
C GLY A 425 20.93 22.04 -11.45
N SER A 426 21.58 22.43 -12.55
CA SER A 426 22.36 21.50 -13.40
C SER A 426 23.54 20.86 -12.67
N ASP A 427 24.11 21.56 -11.69
CA ASP A 427 25.29 21.09 -10.97
C ASP A 427 24.93 20.35 -9.66
N ASP A 428 23.67 20.37 -9.23
CA ASP A 428 23.26 19.77 -7.94
C ASP A 428 23.36 18.23 -7.99
N PRO A 429 23.98 17.58 -6.99
CA PRO A 429 24.07 16.13 -6.98
C PRO A 429 22.70 15.46 -6.86
N LEU A 430 22.40 14.57 -7.81
CA LEU A 430 21.26 13.66 -7.76
C LEU A 430 21.75 12.23 -7.52
N VAL A 431 21.60 11.77 -6.29
CA VAL A 431 22.03 10.45 -5.84
C VAL A 431 20.87 9.46 -6.02
N ILE A 432 20.98 8.60 -7.03
CA ILE A 432 19.96 7.58 -7.32
C ILE A 432 20.32 6.25 -6.67
N GLY A 433 19.45 5.73 -5.81
CA GLY A 433 19.63 4.46 -5.11
C GLY A 433 18.74 4.33 -3.88
N ASP A 434 18.90 3.24 -3.14
CA ASP A 434 18.23 3.05 -1.85
C ASP A 434 18.64 4.16 -0.87
N PRO A 435 17.68 4.92 -0.31
CA PRO A 435 17.99 6.11 0.48
C PRO A 435 18.76 5.77 1.76
N ALA A 436 18.50 4.61 2.38
CA ALA A 436 19.23 4.25 3.58
C ALA A 436 20.68 3.81 3.28
N LEU A 437 20.93 3.18 2.13
CA LEU A 437 22.31 2.91 1.69
C LEU A 437 23.05 4.18 1.30
N ALA A 438 22.40 5.09 0.56
CA ALA A 438 22.97 6.37 0.18
C ALA A 438 23.34 7.22 1.41
N LEU A 439 22.40 7.39 2.35
CA LEU A 439 22.63 8.13 3.60
C LEU A 439 23.78 7.53 4.44
N ARG A 440 23.86 6.20 4.55
CA ARG A 440 24.98 5.52 5.22
C ARG A 440 26.31 5.79 4.53
N GLY A 441 26.37 5.61 3.20
CA GLY A 441 27.59 5.86 2.43
C GLY A 441 28.08 7.31 2.56
N LEU A 442 27.16 8.29 2.59
CA LEU A 442 27.50 9.68 2.85
C LEU A 442 28.08 9.87 4.27
N ALA A 443 27.45 9.30 5.29
CA ALA A 443 27.92 9.40 6.67
C ALA A 443 29.29 8.74 6.86
N GLU A 444 29.50 7.56 6.29
CA GLU A 444 30.78 6.82 6.30
C GLU A 444 31.90 7.64 5.63
N ALA A 445 31.65 8.21 4.44
CA ALA A 445 32.62 9.03 3.72
C ALA A 445 32.97 10.36 4.44
N LEU A 446 32.13 10.78 5.39
CA LEU A 446 32.34 11.93 6.26
C LEU A 446 32.97 11.57 7.61
N GLY A 447 33.23 10.28 7.87
CA GLY A 447 33.92 9.80 9.07
C GLY A 447 33.02 9.61 10.29
N ALA A 448 31.72 9.37 10.10
CA ALA A 448 30.72 9.23 11.17
C ALA A 448 31.10 8.24 12.29
N GLU A 449 31.83 7.16 11.97
CA GLU A 449 32.24 6.14 12.96
C GLU A 449 33.36 6.61 13.90
N THR A 450 34.10 7.63 13.52
CA THR A 450 35.33 8.07 14.23
C THR A 450 35.26 9.51 14.74
N GLY A 451 34.35 10.32 14.18
CA GLY A 451 34.16 11.71 14.57
C GLY A 451 33.11 11.88 15.68
N PRO A 452 33.25 12.88 16.57
CA PRO A 452 32.17 13.23 17.49
C PRO A 452 30.96 13.80 16.72
N PRO A 453 29.73 13.63 17.25
CA PRO A 453 28.57 14.33 16.72
C PRO A 453 28.79 15.84 16.69
N ARG A 454 28.41 16.49 15.59
CA ARG A 454 28.38 17.95 15.50
C ARG A 454 27.14 18.50 16.19
N ALA A 455 27.29 19.63 16.86
CA ALA A 455 26.14 20.38 17.37
C ALA A 455 25.25 20.82 16.20
N VAL A 456 23.93 20.84 16.42
CA VAL A 456 22.99 21.38 15.45
C VAL A 456 23.26 22.88 15.31
N TRP A 457 23.45 23.38 14.08
CA TRP A 457 23.81 24.78 13.84
C TRP A 457 22.68 25.78 14.12
N ALA A 458 21.45 25.29 14.31
CA ALA A 458 20.24 26.06 14.55
C ALA A 458 19.53 25.62 15.86
N PRO A 459 18.72 26.51 16.49
CA PRO A 459 18.05 26.22 17.76
C PRO A 459 16.91 25.20 17.57
N ILE A 460 17.20 23.92 17.80
CA ILE A 460 16.26 22.81 17.47
C ILE A 460 14.92 22.88 18.21
N GLU A 461 14.88 23.41 19.43
CA GLU A 461 13.63 23.52 20.20
C GLU A 461 12.70 24.61 19.65
N GLU A 462 13.27 25.72 19.15
CA GLU A 462 12.48 26.78 18.48
C GLU A 462 11.91 26.27 17.15
N ILE A 463 12.70 25.51 16.40
CA ILE A 463 12.27 24.83 15.17
C ILE A 463 11.09 23.87 15.47
N ARG A 464 11.19 23.07 16.54
CA ARG A 464 10.10 22.16 16.94
C ARG A 464 8.81 22.89 17.29
N ALA A 465 8.90 24.01 18.00
CA ALA A 465 7.73 24.82 18.36
C ALA A 465 7.03 25.38 17.10
N ALA A 466 7.81 25.79 16.09
CA ALA A 466 7.33 26.38 14.84
C ALA A 466 6.53 25.41 13.93
N ALA A 467 6.69 24.10 14.10
CA ALA A 467 6.04 23.09 13.26
C ALA A 467 4.50 23.15 13.25
N TRP A 468 3.89 23.73 14.29
CA TRP A 468 2.44 23.72 14.53
C TRP A 468 1.75 25.08 14.33
N GLU A 469 2.49 26.10 13.89
CA GLU A 469 1.90 27.40 13.56
C GLU A 469 0.97 27.27 12.34
N THR A 470 -0.15 28.00 12.39
CA THR A 470 -1.12 28.08 11.28
C THR A 470 -1.48 29.54 11.02
N PRO A 471 -1.55 29.99 9.75
CA PRO A 471 -1.91 31.37 9.41
C PRO A 471 -3.40 31.68 9.67
N GLU A 472 -4.23 30.64 9.81
CA GLU A 472 -5.67 30.75 10.05
C GLU A 472 -6.05 29.96 11.32
N PRO A 473 -5.66 30.41 12.54
CA PRO A 473 -6.02 29.71 13.77
C PRO A 473 -7.53 29.73 13.99
N ALA A 474 -8.07 28.62 14.49
CA ALA A 474 -9.44 28.56 14.97
C ALA A 474 -9.55 29.10 16.40
N SER A 475 -10.78 29.38 16.86
CA SER A 475 -11.01 29.76 18.26
C SER A 475 -10.60 28.64 19.24
N PRO A 476 -10.29 28.96 20.50
CA PRO A 476 -9.97 27.94 21.51
C PRO A 476 -11.05 26.85 21.68
N GLU A 477 -12.32 27.23 21.57
CA GLU A 477 -13.47 26.33 21.69
C GLU A 477 -13.52 25.32 20.54
N ILE A 478 -13.31 25.79 19.31
CA ILE A 478 -13.24 24.93 18.12
C ILE A 478 -12.00 24.03 18.21
N ALA A 479 -10.85 24.59 18.58
CA ALA A 479 -9.60 23.83 18.72
C ALA A 479 -9.73 22.70 19.76
N ARG A 480 -10.43 22.96 20.87
CA ARG A 480 -10.75 21.96 21.89
C ARG A 480 -11.61 20.82 21.34
N GLY A 481 -12.68 21.13 20.61
CA GLY A 481 -13.55 20.12 20.01
C GLY A 481 -12.81 19.25 18.98
N ARG A 482 -12.05 19.87 18.05
CA ARG A 482 -11.23 19.14 17.06
C ARG A 482 -10.21 18.22 17.73
N ARG A 483 -9.54 18.72 18.77
CA ARG A 483 -8.58 17.95 19.59
C ARG A 483 -9.24 16.74 20.24
N GLY A 484 -10.39 16.93 20.89
CA GLY A 484 -11.11 15.84 21.54
C GLY A 484 -11.48 14.72 20.56
N VAL A 485 -11.93 15.08 19.35
CA VAL A 485 -12.23 14.08 18.30
C VAL A 485 -10.96 13.32 17.91
N ALA A 486 -9.84 14.00 17.67
CA ALA A 486 -8.58 13.35 17.33
C ALA A 486 -8.06 12.44 18.46
N GLU A 487 -8.22 12.84 19.72
CA GLU A 487 -7.84 12.05 20.90
C GLU A 487 -8.66 10.77 21.04
N VAL A 488 -9.96 10.81 20.76
CA VAL A 488 -10.80 9.60 20.77
C VAL A 488 -10.32 8.59 19.72
N LEU A 489 -9.98 9.04 18.51
CA LEU A 489 -9.41 8.16 17.49
C LEU A 489 -8.04 7.62 17.93
N ALA A 490 -7.20 8.47 18.51
CA ALA A 490 -5.88 8.09 19.02
C ALA A 490 -5.97 7.00 20.10
N GLU A 491 -6.93 7.10 21.01
CA GLU A 491 -7.17 6.11 22.08
C GLU A 491 -7.52 4.75 21.49
N VAL A 492 -8.46 4.70 20.55
CA VAL A 492 -8.85 3.43 19.90
C VAL A 492 -7.68 2.82 19.13
N LEU A 493 -6.97 3.62 18.34
CA LEU A 493 -5.82 3.15 17.57
C LEU A 493 -4.67 2.69 18.48
N GLY A 494 -4.46 3.36 19.61
CA GLY A 494 -3.41 3.03 20.58
C GLY A 494 -3.64 1.70 21.30
N ASN A 495 -4.89 1.25 21.38
CA ASN A 495 -5.27 -0.04 21.96
C ASN A 495 -5.16 -1.20 20.97
N TRP A 496 -4.86 -0.95 19.69
CA TRP A 496 -4.75 -1.99 18.68
C TRP A 496 -3.31 -2.44 18.46
N PRO A 497 -3.10 -3.75 18.24
CA PRO A 497 -1.83 -4.23 17.71
C PRO A 497 -1.72 -3.81 16.24
N ARG A 498 -0.61 -3.13 15.89
CA ARG A 498 -0.28 -2.73 14.50
C ARG A 498 -1.45 -1.99 13.81
N PRO A 499 -1.87 -0.83 14.35
CA PRO A 499 -2.98 -0.08 13.78
C PRO A 499 -2.61 0.45 12.40
N VAL A 500 -3.56 0.38 11.48
CA VAL A 500 -3.50 1.03 10.16
C VAL A 500 -4.69 1.96 10.04
N LEU A 501 -4.44 3.18 9.57
CA LEU A 501 -5.47 4.14 9.20
C LEU A 501 -5.49 4.26 7.67
N VAL A 502 -6.64 4.04 7.06
CA VAL A 502 -6.88 4.37 5.65
C VAL A 502 -7.78 5.59 5.63
N ASP A 503 -7.27 6.72 5.14
CA ASP A 503 -8.02 7.97 5.06
C ASP A 503 -8.45 8.28 3.63
N ASP A 504 -9.75 8.46 3.47
CA ASP A 504 -10.41 8.90 2.24
C ASP A 504 -11.48 9.94 2.61
N SER A 505 -11.16 10.80 3.57
CA SER A 505 -12.05 11.84 4.08
C SER A 505 -11.70 13.24 3.63
N GLN A 506 -10.49 13.45 3.12
CA GLN A 506 -9.97 14.72 2.63
C GLN A 506 -9.95 15.79 3.75
N MET A 507 -11.08 16.47 4.01
CA MET A 507 -11.21 17.50 5.04
C MET A 507 -10.89 16.99 6.44
N PHE A 508 -11.46 15.85 6.83
CA PHE A 508 -11.22 15.29 8.16
C PHE A 508 -9.79 14.76 8.29
N GLY A 509 -9.21 14.20 7.23
CA GLY A 509 -7.79 13.88 7.15
C GLY A 509 -6.89 15.09 7.40
N GLY A 510 -7.29 16.27 6.92
CA GLY A 510 -6.60 17.53 7.23
C GLY A 510 -6.67 17.90 8.72
N LEU A 511 -7.81 17.67 9.37
CA LEU A 511 -7.95 17.82 10.83
C LEU A 511 -7.02 16.86 11.57
N LEU A 512 -6.96 15.59 11.16
CA LEU A 512 -6.05 14.61 11.75
C LEU A 512 -4.59 15.03 11.57
N ALA A 513 -4.24 15.63 10.42
CA ALA A 513 -2.89 16.09 10.14
C ALA A 513 -2.37 17.17 11.10
N GLU A 514 -3.25 17.97 11.67
CA GLU A 514 -2.92 18.96 12.72
C GLU A 514 -2.75 18.33 14.12
N HIS A 515 -3.04 17.04 14.26
CA HIS A 515 -3.00 16.32 15.53
C HIS A 515 -2.19 15.03 15.48
N TYR A 516 -1.39 14.82 14.44
CA TYR A 516 -0.64 13.58 14.27
C TYR A 516 0.25 13.22 15.46
N ASP A 517 0.85 14.20 16.14
CA ASP A 517 1.69 13.96 17.33
C ASP A 517 0.94 13.33 18.51
N ARG A 518 -0.39 13.32 18.46
CA ARG A 518 -1.25 12.62 19.41
C ARG A 518 -1.59 11.19 18.99
N LEU A 519 -1.46 10.85 17.70
CA LEU A 519 -1.72 9.51 17.21
C LEU A 519 -0.58 8.54 17.60
N PRO A 520 -0.87 7.23 17.69
CA PRO A 520 0.13 6.24 18.09
C PRO A 520 1.41 6.30 17.26
N ALA A 521 2.55 6.15 17.94
CA ALA A 521 3.88 6.21 17.37
C ALA A 521 4.13 5.21 16.21
N GLU A 522 3.46 4.06 16.23
CA GLU A 522 3.59 3.01 15.21
C GLU A 522 2.48 3.03 14.17
N LEU A 523 1.57 4.02 14.22
CA LEU A 523 0.48 4.14 13.26
C LEU A 523 1.04 4.38 11.85
N ARG A 524 0.53 3.61 10.89
CA ARG A 524 0.70 3.88 9.46
C ARG A 524 -0.60 4.43 8.91
N VAL A 525 -0.53 5.58 8.24
CA VAL A 525 -1.67 6.12 7.51
C VAL A 525 -1.44 6.00 6.02
N PHE A 526 -2.47 5.57 5.30
CA PHE A 526 -2.53 5.56 3.86
C PHE A 526 -3.66 6.49 3.44
N GLY A 527 -3.35 7.53 2.68
CA GLY A 527 -4.32 8.44 2.08
C GLY A 527 -4.30 8.33 0.56
N GLY A 528 -5.32 8.87 -0.09
CA GLY A 528 -5.40 8.87 -1.56
C GLY A 528 -4.43 9.85 -2.21
N HIS A 529 -3.24 9.40 -2.65
CA HIS A 529 -2.27 10.23 -3.37
C HIS A 529 -2.74 10.59 -4.81
N GLY A 530 -3.67 9.82 -5.37
CA GLY A 530 -4.27 10.06 -6.70
C GLY A 530 -5.52 10.95 -6.70
N GLY A 531 -5.99 11.41 -5.53
CA GLY A 531 -7.24 12.18 -5.43
C GLY A 531 -8.49 11.36 -5.76
N PHE A 532 -8.40 10.02 -5.68
CA PHE A 532 -9.52 9.13 -5.98
C PHE A 532 -10.46 9.00 -4.77
N VAL A 533 -11.54 9.78 -4.78
CA VAL A 533 -12.55 9.76 -3.72
C VAL A 533 -13.41 8.50 -3.84
N GLY A 534 -13.44 7.70 -2.77
CA GLY A 534 -14.19 6.44 -2.65
C GLY A 534 -13.30 5.20 -2.63
N GLY A 535 -12.00 5.30 -2.92
CA GLY A 535 -11.10 4.13 -2.85
C GLY A 535 -10.93 3.57 -1.43
N GLY A 536 -11.13 4.39 -0.40
CA GLY A 536 -10.78 4.08 0.99
C GLY A 536 -11.49 2.85 1.56
N LEU A 537 -12.78 2.68 1.24
CA LEU A 537 -13.55 1.50 1.66
C LEU A 537 -12.88 0.20 1.19
N ALA A 538 -12.50 0.14 -0.09
CA ALA A 538 -11.90 -1.05 -0.66
C ALA A 538 -10.44 -1.22 -0.22
N TYR A 539 -9.66 -0.14 -0.14
CA TYR A 539 -8.30 -0.21 0.43
C TYR A 539 -8.29 -0.79 1.84
N ALA A 540 -9.19 -0.31 2.70
CA ALA A 540 -9.25 -0.73 4.10
C ALA A 540 -9.62 -2.21 4.26
N VAL A 541 -10.60 -2.67 3.49
CA VAL A 541 -11.00 -4.09 3.48
C VAL A 541 -9.88 -4.96 2.93
N GLY A 542 -9.25 -4.54 1.82
CA GLY A 542 -8.09 -5.24 1.25
C GLY A 542 -6.96 -5.40 2.27
N ALA A 543 -6.60 -4.31 2.95
CA ALA A 543 -5.58 -4.32 4.00
C ALA A 543 -5.95 -5.29 5.15
N ALA A 544 -7.20 -5.25 5.64
CA ALA A 544 -7.66 -6.16 6.68
C ALA A 544 -7.62 -7.64 6.26
N LEU A 545 -7.74 -7.93 4.96
CA LEU A 545 -7.70 -9.28 4.39
C LEU A 545 -6.28 -9.73 3.98
N ALA A 546 -5.25 -8.90 4.16
CA ALA A 546 -3.85 -9.20 3.79
C ALA A 546 -3.16 -10.30 4.63
N GLY A 547 -3.84 -10.87 5.63
CA GLY A 547 -3.29 -11.95 6.47
C GLY A 547 -2.23 -11.51 7.50
N HIS A 548 -2.21 -10.23 7.90
CA HIS A 548 -1.16 -9.69 8.79
C HIS A 548 -1.56 -9.53 10.26
N GLY A 549 -2.80 -9.84 10.60
CA GLY A 549 -3.36 -9.61 11.93
C GLY A 549 -3.46 -8.11 12.27
N ILE A 550 -3.47 -7.24 11.26
CA ILE A 550 -3.64 -5.80 11.43
C ILE A 550 -5.12 -5.47 11.68
N ARG A 551 -5.36 -4.37 12.39
CA ARG A 551 -6.69 -3.77 12.49
C ARG A 551 -6.70 -2.45 11.76
N VAL A 552 -7.77 -2.21 11.00
CA VAL A 552 -7.85 -1.07 10.10
C VAL A 552 -8.96 -0.15 10.57
N MET A 553 -8.63 1.13 10.74
CA MET A 553 -9.60 2.20 10.83
C MET A 553 -9.68 2.86 9.45
N CYS A 554 -10.87 3.15 8.96
CA CYS A 554 -11.07 3.82 7.70
C CYS A 554 -11.87 5.10 7.90
N THR A 555 -11.24 6.26 7.78
CA THR A 555 -11.92 7.56 7.85
C THR A 555 -12.39 7.95 6.46
N LEU A 556 -13.69 8.15 6.30
CA LEU A 556 -14.35 8.39 5.02
C LEU A 556 -15.04 9.72 5.05
N GLY A 557 -14.97 10.46 3.94
CA GLY A 557 -15.91 11.53 3.70
C GLY A 557 -17.28 10.92 3.48
N ASP A 558 -18.33 11.64 3.85
CA ASP A 558 -19.70 11.32 3.46
C ASP A 558 -19.85 11.04 1.94
N GLN A 559 -19.22 11.85 1.08
CA GLN A 559 -19.22 11.58 -0.38
C GLN A 559 -18.34 10.39 -0.79
N ALA A 560 -17.27 10.10 -0.04
CA ALA A 560 -16.42 8.93 -0.33
C ALA A 560 -17.19 7.62 -0.08
N PHE A 561 -18.06 7.61 0.93
CA PHE A 561 -18.89 6.45 1.26
C PHE A 561 -19.75 6.00 0.07
N THR A 562 -20.39 6.94 -0.63
CA THR A 562 -21.34 6.62 -1.71
C THR A 562 -20.64 6.12 -2.99
N ASN A 563 -19.37 6.51 -3.20
CA ASN A 563 -18.60 6.15 -4.40
C ASN A 563 -18.06 4.71 -4.44
N SER A 564 -18.10 3.98 -3.32
CA SER A 564 -17.57 2.61 -3.26
C SER A 564 -18.23 1.73 -2.21
N PHE A 565 -19.54 1.89 -2.02
CA PHE A 565 -20.36 1.12 -1.09
C PHE A 565 -20.16 -0.41 -1.16
N GLN A 566 -19.83 -0.94 -2.34
CA GLN A 566 -19.45 -2.34 -2.57
C GLN A 566 -18.37 -2.85 -1.58
N GLY A 567 -17.50 -1.95 -1.09
CA GLY A 567 -16.53 -2.25 -0.04
C GLY A 567 -17.17 -2.76 1.26
N LEU A 568 -18.32 -2.20 1.67
CA LEU A 568 -19.05 -2.65 2.86
C LEU A 568 -19.65 -4.05 2.66
N VAL A 569 -20.15 -4.33 1.45
CA VAL A 569 -20.68 -5.66 1.11
C VAL A 569 -19.59 -6.72 1.25
N ALA A 570 -18.40 -6.44 0.73
CA ALA A 570 -17.24 -7.32 0.89
C ALA A 570 -16.81 -7.42 2.35
N ALA A 571 -16.74 -6.30 3.08
CA ALA A 571 -16.37 -6.30 4.50
C ALA A 571 -17.28 -7.20 5.34
N LEU A 572 -18.59 -7.16 5.09
CA LEU A 572 -19.57 -8.00 5.76
C LEU A 572 -19.40 -9.47 5.40
N GLN A 573 -19.32 -9.80 4.11
CA GLN A 573 -19.16 -11.20 3.67
C GLN A 573 -17.87 -11.82 4.23
N GLU A 574 -16.77 -11.07 4.16
CA GLU A 574 -15.45 -11.55 4.52
C GLU A 574 -15.13 -11.40 6.02
N GLN A 575 -16.07 -10.82 6.79
CA GLN A 575 -15.90 -10.45 8.20
C GLN A 575 -14.61 -9.64 8.43
N ALA A 576 -14.32 -8.71 7.51
CA ALA A 576 -13.12 -7.89 7.55
C ALA A 576 -13.12 -6.99 8.80
N ARG A 577 -12.02 -7.01 9.55
CA ARG A 577 -11.85 -6.24 10.79
C ARG A 577 -11.54 -4.76 10.51
N VAL A 578 -12.56 -4.05 10.03
CA VAL A 578 -12.47 -2.64 9.68
C VAL A 578 -13.48 -1.84 10.51
N LEU A 579 -12.98 -0.81 11.19
CA LEU A 579 -13.81 0.25 11.78
C LEU A 579 -13.93 1.38 10.77
N PHE A 580 -15.09 1.54 10.17
CA PHE A 580 -15.39 2.66 9.28
C PHE A 580 -15.86 3.86 10.11
N VAL A 581 -15.29 5.04 9.85
CA VAL A 581 -15.68 6.30 10.46
C VAL A 581 -16.11 7.22 9.34
N VAL A 582 -17.42 7.39 9.15
CA VAL A 582 -17.96 8.32 8.16
C VAL A 582 -18.02 9.70 8.79
N CYS A 583 -17.13 10.58 8.34
CA CYS A 583 -17.02 11.96 8.75
C CYS A 583 -18.03 12.79 7.96
N ASN A 584 -19.27 12.81 8.45
CA ASN A 584 -20.39 13.49 7.84
C ASN A 584 -20.40 14.96 8.25
N ASN A 585 -19.95 15.84 7.37
CA ASN A 585 -20.05 17.29 7.56
C ASN A 585 -21.09 17.94 6.64
N GLY A 586 -21.89 17.12 5.95
CA GLY A 586 -23.10 17.53 5.24
C GLY A 586 -22.89 18.12 3.84
N ALA A 587 -21.65 18.40 3.44
CA ALA A 587 -21.33 18.94 2.12
C ALA A 587 -19.84 18.76 1.78
N SER A 588 -19.46 18.98 0.53
CA SER A 588 -18.06 19.13 0.13
C SER A 588 -17.44 20.43 0.65
N VAL A 589 -17.13 20.49 1.95
CA VAL A 589 -16.55 21.68 2.61
C VAL A 589 -15.22 22.10 1.95
N SER A 590 -14.38 21.15 1.53
CA SER A 590 -13.12 21.44 0.82
C SER A 590 -13.35 22.17 -0.50
N LEU A 591 -14.30 21.71 -1.31
CA LEU A 591 -14.61 22.29 -2.60
C LEU A 591 -15.33 23.62 -2.45
N ASN A 592 -16.19 23.79 -1.45
CA ASN A 592 -16.77 25.09 -1.12
C ASN A 592 -15.68 26.09 -0.72
N LYS A 593 -14.75 25.71 0.17
CA LYS A 593 -13.61 26.56 0.56
C LYS A 593 -12.73 26.93 -0.64
N GLN A 594 -12.46 25.98 -1.54
CA GLN A 594 -11.68 26.26 -2.76
C GLN A 594 -12.44 27.16 -3.74
N ALA A 595 -13.72 26.91 -3.94
CA ALA A 595 -14.56 27.70 -4.83
C ALA A 595 -14.82 29.11 -4.30
N ASP A 596 -14.95 29.29 -2.98
CA ASP A 596 -15.05 30.60 -2.34
C ASP A 596 -13.75 31.39 -2.48
N ALA A 597 -12.61 30.74 -2.29
CA ALA A 597 -11.30 31.35 -2.49
C ALA A 597 -11.01 31.72 -3.95
N SER A 598 -11.56 30.97 -4.91
CA SER A 598 -11.27 31.16 -6.35
C SER A 598 -12.30 32.04 -7.07
N PHE A 599 -13.56 32.00 -6.65
CA PHE A 599 -14.70 32.57 -7.37
C PHE A 599 -15.59 33.45 -6.47
N GLY A 600 -15.16 33.72 -5.24
CA GLY A 600 -15.92 34.44 -4.24
C GLY A 600 -16.99 33.58 -3.56
N ALA A 601 -17.36 33.99 -2.35
CA ALA A 601 -18.44 33.37 -1.58
C ALA A 601 -19.79 33.62 -2.25
N GLN A 602 -20.55 32.54 -2.49
CA GLN A 602 -21.89 32.61 -3.09
C GLN A 602 -22.89 31.75 -2.30
N PRO A 603 -23.41 32.25 -1.16
CA PRO A 603 -24.35 31.51 -0.32
C PRO A 603 -25.57 31.01 -1.10
N GLY A 604 -25.97 29.75 -0.91
CA GLY A 604 -27.13 29.15 -1.57
C GLY A 604 -26.94 28.82 -3.06
N ARG A 605 -25.73 28.97 -3.61
CA ARG A 605 -25.34 28.42 -4.92
C ARG A 605 -24.42 27.21 -4.71
N ARG A 606 -24.22 26.41 -5.76
CA ARG A 606 -23.41 25.17 -5.76
C ARG A 606 -24.01 23.99 -5.00
N SER A 607 -25.33 23.81 -5.05
CA SER A 607 -26.02 22.67 -4.42
C SER A 607 -25.56 21.28 -4.91
N TYR A 608 -24.85 21.20 -6.03
CA TYR A 608 -24.18 19.96 -6.47
C TYR A 608 -22.99 19.55 -5.58
N LEU A 609 -22.56 20.41 -4.67
CA LEU A 609 -21.56 20.12 -3.63
C LEU A 609 -22.19 19.71 -2.30
N ASP A 610 -23.50 19.90 -2.14
CA ASP A 610 -24.22 19.47 -0.94
C ASP A 610 -24.47 17.97 -0.99
N ASN A 611 -24.53 17.36 0.19
CA ASN A 611 -24.96 15.98 0.27
C ASN A 611 -26.48 15.87 0.19
N VAL A 612 -26.95 14.66 -0.09
CA VAL A 612 -28.37 14.35 -0.08
C VAL A 612 -28.90 14.48 1.35
N ASP A 613 -29.82 15.41 1.56
CA ASP A 613 -30.48 15.60 2.85
C ASP A 613 -31.20 14.31 3.30
N GLY A 614 -31.12 14.01 4.59
CA GLY A 614 -31.69 12.80 5.19
C GLY A 614 -30.99 11.48 4.84
N PHE A 615 -29.92 11.46 4.04
CA PHE A 615 -29.17 10.23 3.79
C PHE A 615 -28.52 9.71 5.07
N SER A 616 -28.81 8.47 5.42
CA SER A 616 -28.38 7.84 6.68
C SER A 616 -27.27 6.83 6.45
N TYR A 617 -26.02 7.23 6.69
CA TYR A 617 -24.84 6.37 6.49
C TYR A 617 -24.82 5.20 7.47
N HIS A 618 -25.05 5.46 8.76
CA HIS A 618 -25.19 4.40 9.76
C HIS A 618 -26.42 3.52 9.50
N GLY A 619 -27.54 4.08 9.03
CA GLY A 619 -28.76 3.33 8.74
C GLY A 619 -28.60 2.36 7.59
N VAL A 620 -27.85 2.76 6.55
CA VAL A 620 -27.45 1.90 5.44
C VAL A 620 -26.61 0.72 5.96
N ALA A 621 -25.56 0.99 6.75
CA ALA A 621 -24.72 -0.07 7.32
C ALA A 621 -25.52 -1.03 8.22
N ALA A 622 -26.37 -0.48 9.10
CA ALA A 622 -27.22 -1.26 9.99
C ALA A 622 -28.19 -2.17 9.21
N SER A 623 -28.74 -1.68 8.10
CA SER A 623 -29.66 -2.43 7.24
C SER A 623 -28.97 -3.58 6.50
N MET A 624 -27.65 -3.52 6.30
CA MET A 624 -26.84 -4.65 5.82
C MET A 624 -26.50 -5.65 6.92
N GLY A 625 -26.72 -5.32 8.19
CA GLY A 625 -26.27 -6.11 9.34
C GLY A 625 -24.87 -5.76 9.85
N ILE A 626 -24.30 -4.62 9.46
CA ILE A 626 -23.06 -4.10 10.04
C ILE A 626 -23.42 -3.30 11.30
N PRO A 627 -22.84 -3.60 12.49
CA PRO A 627 -23.02 -2.78 13.68
C PRO A 627 -22.65 -1.33 13.40
N ALA A 628 -23.61 -0.43 13.55
CA ALA A 628 -23.42 0.98 13.22
C ALA A 628 -24.04 1.90 14.27
N GLU A 629 -23.36 3.02 14.55
CA GLU A 629 -23.82 4.02 15.51
C GLU A 629 -23.59 5.43 14.95
N ARG A 630 -24.51 6.36 15.22
CA ARG A 630 -24.39 7.76 14.80
C ARG A 630 -24.12 8.63 16.02
N VAL A 631 -23.08 9.45 15.93
CA VAL A 631 -22.71 10.39 17.00
C VAL A 631 -22.47 11.77 16.40
N ALA A 632 -23.21 12.76 16.90
CA ALA A 632 -23.00 14.16 16.55
C ALA A 632 -22.10 14.85 17.59
N VAL A 633 -21.08 15.55 17.12
CA VAL A 633 -20.16 16.36 17.93
C VAL A 633 -20.27 17.82 17.49
N PRO A 634 -20.95 18.69 18.25
CA PRO A 634 -21.22 20.07 17.84
C PRO A 634 -20.01 20.98 18.10
N ILE A 635 -18.89 20.75 17.41
CA ILE A 635 -17.66 21.55 17.55
C ILE A 635 -17.99 23.04 17.38
N GLY A 636 -17.54 23.88 18.32
CA GLY A 636 -17.84 25.32 18.35
C GLY A 636 -19.13 25.68 19.10
N GLY A 637 -19.93 24.70 19.53
CA GLY A 637 -21.07 24.89 20.44
C GLY A 637 -20.67 25.01 21.92
N PRO A 638 -21.65 24.99 22.84
CA PRO A 638 -21.42 25.04 24.28
C PRO A 638 -20.45 23.94 24.76
N ALA A 639 -19.52 24.30 25.65
CA ALA A 639 -18.44 23.40 26.07
C ALA A 639 -18.95 22.08 26.69
N GLU A 640 -20.02 22.16 27.49
CA GLU A 640 -20.68 21.00 28.12
C GLU A 640 -21.29 20.03 27.10
N ASP A 641 -21.89 20.57 26.03
CA ASP A 641 -22.48 19.77 24.96
C ASP A 641 -21.40 19.05 24.14
N VAL A 642 -20.30 19.76 23.84
CA VAL A 642 -19.13 19.19 23.16
C VAL A 642 -18.51 18.07 24.00
N ASP A 643 -18.31 18.29 25.30
CA ASP A 643 -17.73 17.28 26.20
C ASP A 643 -18.62 16.04 26.31
N ALA A 644 -19.91 16.24 26.52
CA ALA A 644 -20.87 15.14 26.56
C ALA A 644 -20.88 14.37 25.24
N ALA A 645 -20.76 15.06 24.10
CA ALA A 645 -20.67 14.42 22.79
C ALA A 645 -19.36 13.64 22.59
N LEU A 646 -18.23 14.15 23.06
CA LEU A 646 -16.95 13.46 23.02
C LEU A 646 -16.96 12.18 23.87
N VAL A 647 -17.60 12.20 25.04
CA VAL A 647 -17.79 10.99 25.86
C VAL A 647 -18.62 9.94 25.12
N ARG A 648 -19.72 10.36 24.46
CA ARG A 648 -20.52 9.44 23.63
C ARG A 648 -19.72 8.90 22.45
N LEU A 649 -18.94 9.75 21.77
CA LEU A 649 -18.07 9.34 20.67
C LEU A 649 -17.03 8.32 21.14
N ALA A 650 -16.40 8.54 22.29
CA ALA A 650 -15.44 7.60 22.88
C ALA A 650 -16.08 6.23 23.14
N GLY A 651 -17.29 6.21 23.72
CA GLY A 651 -18.04 4.96 23.94
C GLY A 651 -18.37 4.22 22.64
N ALA A 652 -18.90 4.92 21.65
CA ALA A 652 -19.25 4.35 20.34
C ALA A 652 -18.01 3.83 19.60
N MET A 653 -16.93 4.63 19.56
CA MET A 653 -15.68 4.29 18.89
C MET A 653 -14.96 3.11 19.56
N LYS A 654 -14.98 3.03 20.90
CA LYS A 654 -14.44 1.88 21.64
C LYS A 654 -15.20 0.60 21.33
N LYS A 655 -16.54 0.64 21.45
CA LYS A 655 -17.42 -0.50 21.14
C LYS A 655 -17.22 -0.97 19.70
N ALA A 656 -17.22 -0.04 18.75
CA ALA A 656 -17.02 -0.36 17.34
C ALA A 656 -15.61 -0.88 17.08
N GLY A 657 -14.60 -0.32 17.75
CA GLY A 657 -13.21 -0.77 17.69
C GLY A 657 -12.95 -2.12 18.37
N GLU A 658 -13.85 -2.63 19.19
CA GLU A 658 -13.78 -3.98 19.78
C GLU A 658 -14.49 -5.05 18.94
N ALA A 659 -15.21 -4.65 17.87
CA ALA A 659 -15.95 -5.56 17.02
C ALA A 659 -15.05 -6.62 16.35
N ALA A 660 -15.57 -7.85 16.27
CA ALA A 660 -14.86 -8.99 15.67
C ALA A 660 -14.86 -8.96 14.14
N GLY A 661 -15.86 -8.32 13.53
CA GLY A 661 -16.01 -8.07 12.09
C GLY A 661 -16.07 -6.56 11.80
N PRO A 662 -16.67 -6.14 10.68
CA PRO A 662 -16.77 -4.72 10.35
C PRO A 662 -17.72 -3.99 11.29
N SER A 663 -17.45 -2.71 11.52
CA SER A 663 -18.31 -1.81 12.28
C SER A 663 -18.25 -0.40 11.70
N LEU A 664 -19.27 0.42 11.97
CA LEU A 664 -19.33 1.78 11.45
C LEU A 664 -19.73 2.80 12.51
N VAL A 665 -19.05 3.95 12.51
CA VAL A 665 -19.46 5.13 13.26
C VAL A 665 -19.72 6.26 12.26
N GLU A 666 -20.94 6.76 12.21
CA GLU A 666 -21.25 8.02 11.52
C GLU A 666 -20.97 9.17 12.49
N LEU A 667 -19.83 9.82 12.29
CA LEU A 667 -19.40 10.99 13.03
C LEU A 667 -19.93 12.25 12.34
N VAL A 668 -20.95 12.88 12.93
CA VAL A 668 -21.57 14.08 12.40
C VAL A 668 -20.88 15.32 12.96
N LEU A 669 -20.34 16.13 12.06
CA LEU A 669 -19.58 17.34 12.33
C LEU A 669 -20.29 18.55 11.69
N PRO A 670 -20.09 19.77 12.23
CA PRO A 670 -20.64 20.97 11.61
C PRO A 670 -20.08 21.21 10.20
N SER A 671 -20.93 21.70 9.30
CA SER A 671 -20.53 22.21 7.99
C SER A 671 -19.92 23.63 8.06
N ASP A 672 -20.04 24.28 9.22
CA ASP A 672 -19.58 25.66 9.45
C ASP A 672 -18.11 25.85 9.03
N PRO A 673 -17.82 26.76 8.08
CA PRO A 673 -16.45 27.05 7.66
C PRO A 673 -15.48 27.41 8.80
N GLU A 674 -15.95 28.04 9.88
CA GLU A 674 -15.09 28.36 11.03
C GLU A 674 -14.63 27.09 11.75
N VAL A 675 -15.48 26.05 11.80
CA VAL A 675 -15.12 24.71 12.31
C VAL A 675 -14.03 24.05 11.48
N TRP A 676 -13.75 24.53 10.26
CA TRP A 676 -12.68 24.04 9.39
C TRP A 676 -11.59 25.08 9.08
N ARG A 677 -11.63 26.25 9.73
CA ARG A 677 -10.59 27.28 9.62
C ARG A 677 -9.20 26.74 9.96
N GLY A 678 -8.20 27.02 9.13
CA GLY A 678 -6.86 26.45 9.27
C GLY A 678 -6.68 25.01 8.79
N ILE A 679 -7.76 24.30 8.46
CA ILE A 679 -7.73 22.97 7.83
C ILE A 679 -7.87 23.16 6.32
N TRP A 680 -7.17 22.34 5.54
CA TRP A 680 -7.22 22.39 4.08
C TRP A 680 -6.90 23.79 3.54
N LEU A 681 -5.73 24.33 3.94
CA LEU A 681 -5.30 25.65 3.50
C LEU A 681 -5.23 25.72 1.97
N THR A 682 -5.98 26.66 1.40
CA THR A 682 -6.03 26.93 -0.05
C THR A 682 -4.93 27.90 -0.49
N GLN A 683 -4.33 28.60 0.46
CA GLN A 683 -3.25 29.58 0.23
C GLN A 683 -2.01 28.94 -0.42
N GLY A 684 -1.55 29.54 -1.52
CA GLY A 684 -0.27 29.22 -2.16
C GLY A 684 -0.36 28.87 -3.63
N PHE A 685 -0.31 29.89 -4.49
CA PHE A 685 -0.23 29.89 -5.98
C PHE A 685 -1.54 30.11 -6.74
N GLU A 686 -2.68 29.53 -6.32
CA GLU A 686 -3.97 29.75 -7.01
C GLU A 686 -4.49 31.20 -6.88
N GLN A 687 -3.96 31.96 -5.91
CA GLN A 687 -4.28 33.37 -5.66
C GLN A 687 -3.29 34.36 -6.28
N ILE A 688 -2.32 33.91 -7.10
CA ILE A 688 -1.31 34.80 -7.69
C ILE A 688 -1.88 35.72 -8.78
N ALA A 689 -3.17 35.62 -9.11
CA ALA A 689 -3.79 36.53 -10.06
C ALA A 689 -3.97 37.98 -9.57
N GLU A 690 -3.74 38.31 -8.29
CA GLU A 690 -3.97 39.69 -7.80
C GLU A 690 -2.70 40.46 -7.37
N ALA A 691 -1.53 39.82 -7.29
CA ALA A 691 -0.29 40.51 -6.89
C ALA A 691 0.63 40.90 -8.06
N ALA A 692 0.18 40.72 -9.30
CA ALA A 692 0.89 41.11 -10.51
C ALA A 692 -0.05 41.88 -11.46
N VAL A 693 -0.58 43.01 -11.00
CA VAL A 693 -1.12 44.10 -11.82
C VAL A 693 -0.59 45.42 -11.29
#